data_AF-A0A9E5C071-F1
#
_entry.id   AF-A0A9E5C071-F1
#
_cell.length_a   1.000
_cell.length_b   1.000
_cell.length_c   1.000
_cell.angle_alpha   90.00
_cell.angle_beta   90.00
_cell.angle_gamma   90.00
#
_symmetry.space_group_name_H-M   'P 1'
#
loop_
_entity.id
_entity.type
_entity.pdbx_description
1 polymer ?
#
loop_
_entity_poly.entity_id
_entity_poly.type
_entity_poly.pdbx_seq_one_letter_code
_entity_poly.pdbx_strand_id
1 'polypeptide(L)'
;MKHIMGMAAKGERGFTLVELVVVIAILGVLAAISVPLVNNFLDSSKAQAYNLERERIQRAVDAYRTDPFNTRFIGLRQYPIHGEAKTQPPFEMPDGDTATHRTLVITGNPLGGTKGGQPFWVDDGNGIRDPATEEDLNDEDDDPQPGWQVAPVARQNVDYIVDSRDYFINFERLIIQGLLEAVPPSASPDNQPQGSMRTFVGPYSWFVNSLGIVDSLLFAFPVPANTGYQDVFPSQKQPEGTTPPSITGNKTVNENDVYTLTLISRDPRVVPTEWDIDWGDGVQETIPGSDSTATHRYLDGPNVHTISASATDNAGTFDANVLEVQVINLDPTIASVTNSGATDEGGSANITVVASDPGPNDTLTYEFDCNSDSIFEKSQSGNIAVCVFFNSGNIQVNVRVTDGDGGTATGSTIVTVNNVAPTILFTTAPDNVSEGQTVTYIFSYNDPGNDDFTAVPTFPGCGTFGVLVGSLSKDATGGSFDCFFPDGPATTTVSMQVKDTDGDSSNALSVSVTVNNVAPIITDVTLTSPTVNEGGSTTITVAASDLGINDILRYEFDCDGIGGFEIVPQLDDFFQCSFPLVGDITVNVRVADEDGGVSDIASTTVTVTPALALYVADNSQGGSTDGEVWKYDGSNPGFLFKSLPNVNANNTGITTNNGNFWTVDRTDDVVYKYDSSFSVFAVDFNLDGNNQDPEGITVKTIVAGTFAWVVDDDDNRVYRYDLTGGTSVVPWSLDDGNVNPRGITTDGASIFVVDNDKFVYKYDMDGIPVAGGFDLIPPGGSVAGITTDGFFIWVLSTTDTQIRKFEMSGTYIPSGDIMLASENNKAEGITVLPR
;
A
#
# COMPACT_ATOMS: atom_id res chain seq x y z
N MET A 1 128.12 52.86 32.96
CA MET A 1 129.02 51.69 33.12
C MET A 1 128.16 50.44 33.17
N LYS A 2 128.60 49.34 32.53
CA LYS A 2 128.24 47.93 32.76
C LYS A 2 127.00 47.30 32.05
N HIS A 3 127.36 46.30 31.23
CA HIS A 3 126.91 44.89 31.23
C HIS A 3 125.59 44.39 30.56
N ILE A 4 125.82 43.40 29.66
CA ILE A 4 125.15 42.08 29.47
C ILE A 4 124.00 41.93 28.44
N MET A 5 124.26 41.04 27.46
CA MET A 5 123.44 40.07 26.69
C MET A 5 122.00 40.37 26.25
N GLY A 6 121.69 39.98 24.99
CA GLY A 6 120.46 39.21 24.71
C GLY A 6 119.65 39.56 23.44
N MET A 7 119.68 38.62 22.48
CA MET A 7 118.60 38.22 21.55
C MET A 7 118.13 39.12 20.39
N ALA A 8 117.84 38.41 19.29
CA ALA A 8 117.48 38.86 17.96
C ALA A 8 115.97 39.13 17.78
N ALA A 9 115.64 40.04 16.86
CA ALA A 9 114.49 39.90 15.97
C ALA A 9 114.69 40.78 14.72
N LYS A 10 114.80 40.09 13.57
CA LYS A 10 114.75 40.52 12.16
C LYS A 10 114.54 42.02 11.90
N GLY A 11 115.62 42.67 11.44
CA GLY A 11 115.51 43.90 10.64
C GLY A 11 114.81 43.63 9.32
N GLU A 12 113.79 44.43 9.04
CA GLU A 12 113.03 44.48 7.80
C GLU A 12 113.98 44.64 6.61
N ARG A 13 114.08 43.58 5.80
CA ARG A 13 114.72 43.67 4.50
C ARG A 13 113.75 44.40 3.58
N GLY A 14 114.03 45.66 3.29
CA GLY A 14 113.40 46.36 2.17
C GLY A 14 113.58 45.53 0.90
N PHE A 15 112.51 45.42 0.11
CA PHE A 15 112.47 44.63 -1.11
C PHE A 15 113.69 44.92 -1.96
N THR A 16 114.46 43.88 -2.28
CA THR A 16 115.52 44.00 -3.25
C THR A 16 114.91 44.39 -4.60
N LEU A 17 115.65 45.13 -5.43
CA LEU A 17 115.21 45.53 -6.77
C LEU A 17 114.75 44.30 -7.60
N VAL A 18 115.35 43.14 -7.34
CA VAL A 18 114.97 41.85 -7.93
C VAL A 18 113.60 41.38 -7.42
N GLU A 19 113.32 41.45 -6.12
CA GLU A 19 112.00 41.09 -5.57
C GLU A 19 110.89 42.01 -6.09
N LEU A 20 111.15 43.32 -6.22
CA LEU A 20 110.15 44.25 -6.78
C LEU A 20 109.86 43.93 -8.26
N VAL A 21 110.88 43.61 -9.05
CA VAL A 21 110.71 43.23 -10.46
C VAL A 21 110.00 41.89 -10.59
N VAL A 22 110.29 40.92 -9.71
CA VAL A 22 109.56 39.63 -9.68
C VAL A 22 108.10 39.84 -9.30
N VAL A 23 107.80 40.70 -8.33
CA VAL A 23 106.41 41.01 -7.94
C VAL A 23 105.68 41.71 -9.08
N ILE A 24 106.28 42.70 -9.76
CA ILE A 24 105.66 43.37 -10.91
C ILE A 24 105.53 42.41 -12.10
N ALA A 25 106.48 41.49 -12.31
CA ALA A 25 106.39 40.46 -13.34
C ALA A 25 105.26 39.45 -13.04
N ILE A 26 105.13 39.00 -11.79
CA ILE A 26 104.05 38.12 -11.36
C ILE A 26 102.71 38.85 -11.44
N LEU A 27 102.62 40.11 -11.02
CA LEU A 27 101.41 40.92 -11.17
C LEU A 27 101.07 41.18 -12.64
N GLY A 28 102.06 41.34 -13.51
CA GLY A 28 101.87 41.46 -14.96
C GLY A 28 101.36 40.17 -15.59
N VAL A 29 101.90 39.02 -15.20
CA VAL A 29 101.44 37.70 -15.65
C VAL A 29 100.05 37.38 -15.08
N LEU A 30 99.82 37.65 -13.79
CA LEU A 30 98.51 37.51 -13.16
C LEU A 30 97.50 38.44 -13.82
N ALA A 31 97.80 39.71 -14.07
CA ALA A 31 96.89 40.61 -14.78
C ALA A 31 96.62 40.14 -16.22
N ALA A 32 97.65 39.65 -16.93
CA ALA A 32 97.52 39.11 -18.28
C ALA A 32 96.65 37.85 -18.35
N ILE A 33 96.63 37.03 -17.30
CA ILE A 33 95.75 35.85 -17.19
C ILE A 33 94.38 36.23 -16.64
N SER A 34 94.31 37.11 -15.64
CA SER A 34 93.09 37.43 -14.88
C SER A 34 92.15 38.36 -15.65
N VAL A 35 92.66 39.34 -16.39
CA VAL A 35 91.80 40.30 -17.11
C VAL A 35 91.00 39.62 -18.22
N PRO A 36 91.59 38.77 -19.10
CA PRO A 36 90.80 38.00 -20.06
C PRO A 36 89.85 37.02 -19.40
N LEU A 37 90.24 36.39 -18.29
CA LEU A 37 89.41 35.42 -17.58
C LEU A 37 88.19 36.06 -16.91
N VAL A 38 88.36 37.24 -16.31
CA VAL A 38 87.26 38.03 -15.73
C VAL A 38 86.36 38.60 -16.82
N ASN A 39 86.89 39.07 -17.95
CA ASN A 39 86.05 39.51 -19.07
C ASN A 39 85.26 38.34 -19.67
N ASN A 40 85.88 37.18 -19.89
CA ASN A 40 85.17 35.98 -20.35
C ASN A 40 84.12 35.50 -19.34
N PHE A 41 84.39 35.63 -18.04
CA PHE A 41 83.43 35.33 -16.98
C PHE A 41 82.26 36.32 -16.95
N LEU A 42 82.52 37.62 -17.14
CA LEU A 42 81.49 38.65 -17.22
C LEU A 42 80.65 38.51 -18.49
N ASP A 43 81.25 38.19 -19.62
CA ASP A 43 80.56 37.98 -20.91
C ASP A 43 79.72 36.70 -20.88
N SER A 44 80.24 35.61 -20.31
CA SER A 44 79.46 34.38 -20.10
C SER A 44 78.34 34.56 -19.08
N SER A 45 78.56 35.32 -18.00
CA SER A 45 77.51 35.64 -17.02
C SER A 45 76.39 36.50 -17.64
N LYS A 46 76.73 37.45 -18.52
CA LYS A 46 75.74 38.24 -19.27
C LYS A 46 74.98 37.40 -20.32
N ALA A 47 75.67 36.50 -21.01
CA ALA A 47 75.03 35.56 -21.94
C ALA A 47 74.10 34.58 -21.22
N GLN A 48 74.48 34.10 -20.03
CA GLN A 48 73.61 33.27 -19.19
C GLN A 48 72.40 34.05 -18.67
N ALA A 49 72.58 35.31 -18.26
CA ALA A 49 71.47 36.18 -17.86
C ALA A 49 70.49 36.43 -19.02
N TYR A 50 71.00 36.66 -20.23
CA TYR A 50 70.18 36.79 -21.44
C TYR A 50 69.40 35.50 -21.74
N ASN A 51 70.05 34.33 -21.69
CA ASN A 51 69.38 33.05 -21.96
C ASN A 51 68.29 32.73 -20.93
N LEU A 52 68.56 33.01 -19.64
CA LEU A 52 67.56 32.84 -18.58
C LEU A 52 66.36 33.79 -18.75
N GLU A 53 66.61 35.04 -19.16
CA GLU A 53 65.55 36.01 -19.44
C GLU A 53 64.75 35.61 -20.70
N ARG A 54 65.40 35.12 -21.75
CA ARG A 54 64.74 34.57 -22.94
C ARG A 54 63.84 33.38 -22.61
N GLU A 55 64.30 32.46 -21.76
CA GLU A 55 63.50 31.33 -21.28
C GLU A 55 62.31 31.78 -20.40
N ARG A 56 62.48 32.84 -19.60
CA ARG A 56 61.39 33.45 -18.83
C ARG A 56 60.32 34.01 -19.76
N ILE A 57 60.72 34.73 -20.81
CA ILE A 57 59.79 35.29 -21.80
C ILE A 57 59.12 34.18 -22.62
N GLN A 58 59.88 33.17 -23.05
CA GLN A 58 59.35 31.99 -23.75
C GLN A 58 58.22 31.34 -22.96
N ARG A 59 58.41 31.10 -21.66
CA ARG A 59 57.37 30.52 -20.79
C ARG A 59 56.13 31.40 -20.69
N ALA A 60 56.29 32.72 -20.59
CA ALA A 60 55.16 33.64 -20.55
C ALA A 60 54.39 33.66 -21.89
N VAL A 61 55.09 33.58 -23.02
CA VAL A 61 54.50 33.50 -24.37
C VAL A 61 53.76 32.18 -24.57
N ASP A 62 54.34 31.06 -24.13
CA ASP A 62 53.69 29.74 -24.24
C ASP A 62 52.47 29.65 -23.33
N ALA A 63 52.55 30.15 -22.09
CA ALA A 63 51.42 30.23 -21.17
C ALA A 63 50.28 31.09 -21.76
N TYR A 64 50.61 32.26 -22.32
CA TYR A 64 49.63 33.13 -23.01
C TYR A 64 48.93 32.39 -24.16
N ARG A 65 49.68 31.59 -24.95
CA ARG A 65 49.14 30.80 -26.08
C ARG A 65 48.20 29.67 -25.66
N THR A 66 48.32 29.20 -24.41
CA THR A 66 47.55 28.08 -23.86
C THR A 66 46.46 28.50 -22.87
N ASP A 67 46.35 29.79 -22.52
CA ASP A 67 45.35 30.30 -21.57
C ASP A 67 43.90 30.01 -22.05
N PRO A 68 43.00 29.43 -21.23
CA PRO A 68 41.61 29.15 -21.60
C PRO A 68 40.76 30.40 -21.93
N PHE A 69 41.11 31.56 -21.37
CA PHE A 69 40.48 32.86 -21.67
C PHE A 69 41.15 33.56 -22.87
N ASN A 70 42.15 32.92 -23.49
CA ASN A 70 42.69 33.34 -24.77
C ASN A 70 41.59 33.24 -25.85
N THR A 71 41.44 34.28 -26.67
CA THR A 71 40.37 34.36 -27.67
C THR A 71 40.46 33.30 -28.78
N ARG A 72 41.52 32.47 -28.81
CA ARG A 72 41.62 31.21 -29.55
C ARG A 72 40.48 30.23 -29.24
N PHE A 73 40.00 30.19 -27.98
CA PHE A 73 38.89 29.32 -27.55
C PHE A 73 37.50 29.96 -27.71
N ILE A 74 37.44 31.24 -28.12
CA ILE A 74 36.19 32.01 -28.29
C ILE A 74 35.89 32.29 -29.76
N GLY A 75 36.59 31.63 -30.70
CA GLY A 75 36.24 31.63 -32.13
C GLY A 75 36.65 32.88 -32.94
N LEU A 76 37.54 33.73 -32.42
CA LEU A 76 38.07 34.89 -33.15
C LEU A 76 39.51 34.60 -33.65
N ARG A 77 39.85 34.99 -34.89
CA ARG A 77 41.24 34.89 -35.41
C ARG A 77 42.17 35.73 -34.54
N GLN A 78 43.23 35.13 -34.02
CA GLN A 78 44.31 35.87 -33.35
C GLN A 78 45.53 36.02 -34.24
N TYR A 79 46.15 37.18 -34.10
CA TYR A 79 47.50 37.47 -34.53
C TYR A 79 48.45 37.15 -33.36
N PRO A 80 49.75 36.93 -33.61
CA PRO A 80 50.80 36.99 -32.58
C PRO A 80 50.68 38.24 -31.66
N ILE A 81 51.31 38.20 -30.48
CA ILE A 81 51.16 39.17 -29.38
C ILE A 81 51.50 40.61 -29.87
N HIS A 82 50.53 41.29 -30.49
CA HIS A 82 50.75 42.47 -31.34
C HIS A 82 51.61 43.57 -30.74
N GLY A 83 52.68 43.95 -31.45
CA GLY A 83 53.16 45.32 -31.40
C GLY A 83 52.21 46.26 -32.15
N GLU A 84 51.51 47.13 -31.40
CA GLU A 84 50.46 48.08 -31.83
C GLU A 84 49.20 47.49 -32.51
N ALA A 85 48.07 48.17 -32.34
CA ALA A 85 46.86 47.97 -33.13
C ALA A 85 47.06 48.57 -34.53
N LYS A 86 46.61 47.87 -35.59
CA LYS A 86 46.58 48.36 -36.98
C LYS A 86 45.74 49.64 -37.06
N THR A 87 46.36 50.81 -36.87
CA THR A 87 45.71 52.11 -37.05
C THR A 87 45.61 52.40 -38.56
N GLN A 88 44.41 52.77 -39.01
CA GLN A 88 43.89 52.80 -40.40
C GLN A 88 44.60 53.81 -41.35
N PRO A 89 44.48 53.72 -42.71
CA PRO A 89 43.45 53.04 -43.53
C PRO A 89 44.04 51.94 -44.48
N PRO A 90 43.31 51.33 -45.45
CA PRO A 90 43.78 50.12 -46.13
C PRO A 90 44.99 50.39 -47.03
N PHE A 91 45.87 49.39 -47.13
CA PHE A 91 47.07 49.37 -47.97
C PHE A 91 46.76 49.71 -49.44
N GLU A 92 47.45 50.71 -49.98
CA GLU A 92 47.51 51.01 -51.40
C GLU A 92 48.93 50.75 -51.90
N MET A 93 49.11 49.73 -52.76
CA MET A 93 50.36 49.54 -53.50
C MET A 93 50.38 50.52 -54.67
N PRO A 94 51.38 51.41 -54.80
CA PRO A 94 51.58 52.18 -56.01
C PRO A 94 52.24 51.28 -57.07
N ASP A 95 51.43 50.54 -57.82
CA ASP A 95 51.91 49.88 -59.03
C ASP A 95 52.36 50.96 -60.03
N GLY A 96 53.61 50.87 -60.49
CA GLY A 96 54.27 51.80 -61.40
C GLY A 96 53.67 51.87 -62.81
N ASP A 97 52.52 51.24 -63.08
CA ASP A 97 51.79 51.42 -64.33
C ASP A 97 50.28 51.59 -64.11
N THR A 98 49.83 52.84 -64.28
CA THR A 98 48.46 53.29 -64.58
C THR A 98 47.25 52.54 -63.97
N ALA A 99 46.73 53.15 -62.90
CA ALA A 99 45.29 53.29 -62.61
C ALA A 99 44.45 52.00 -62.43
N THR A 100 44.76 51.20 -61.40
CA THR A 100 43.74 50.61 -60.51
C THR A 100 44.39 50.24 -59.18
N HIS A 101 44.05 50.93 -58.08
CA HIS A 101 44.43 50.51 -56.73
C HIS A 101 43.83 49.12 -56.49
N ARG A 102 44.64 48.05 -56.52
CA ARG A 102 44.21 46.77 -55.99
C ARG A 102 44.36 46.84 -54.48
N THR A 103 43.24 46.98 -53.80
CA THR A 103 43.17 46.80 -52.34
C THR A 103 43.52 45.33 -52.05
N LEU A 104 44.80 45.05 -51.80
CA LEU A 104 45.20 43.75 -51.28
C LEU A 104 44.77 43.71 -49.81
N VAL A 105 43.71 42.96 -49.53
CA VAL A 105 43.25 42.74 -48.16
C VAL A 105 44.31 41.89 -47.46
N ILE A 106 45.26 42.53 -46.77
CA ILE A 106 46.19 41.86 -45.84
C ILE A 106 45.34 41.30 -44.70
N THR A 107 44.86 40.08 -44.92
CA THR A 107 44.22 39.27 -43.90
C THR A 107 45.36 38.73 -43.04
N GLY A 108 45.27 38.91 -41.72
CA GLY A 108 46.34 38.55 -40.79
C GLY A 108 46.98 37.20 -40.97
N ASN A 109 48.16 37.02 -40.36
CA ASN A 109 48.96 35.80 -40.43
C ASN A 109 48.06 34.54 -40.54
N PRO A 110 48.08 33.83 -41.68
CA PRO A 110 47.15 32.74 -41.99
C PRO A 110 47.32 31.52 -41.09
N LEU A 111 48.39 31.47 -40.30
CA LEU A 111 48.67 30.46 -39.28
C LEU A 111 48.11 30.85 -37.91
N GLY A 112 47.39 31.97 -37.78
CA GLY A 112 46.72 32.38 -36.53
C GLY A 112 47.70 32.56 -35.36
N GLY A 113 48.94 32.98 -35.64
CA GLY A 113 50.01 33.15 -34.65
C GLY A 113 50.66 31.88 -34.10
N THR A 114 50.35 30.70 -34.68
CA THR A 114 50.90 29.39 -34.24
C THR A 114 52.36 29.16 -34.66
N LYS A 115 52.87 29.90 -35.65
CA LYS A 115 54.28 29.93 -36.02
C LYS A 115 54.75 31.38 -36.10
N GLY A 116 55.97 31.64 -35.63
CA GLY A 116 56.59 32.94 -35.74
C GLY A 116 57.22 33.18 -37.12
N GLY A 117 58.04 34.22 -37.24
CA GLY A 117 58.71 34.64 -38.47
C GLY A 117 60.01 35.36 -38.18
N GLN A 118 60.75 35.77 -39.20
CA GLN A 118 61.99 36.54 -39.02
C GLN A 118 61.71 37.99 -39.44
N PRO A 119 61.24 38.85 -38.51
CA PRO A 119 60.95 40.24 -38.83
C PRO A 119 62.26 40.99 -39.09
N PHE A 120 62.17 42.00 -39.96
CA PHE A 120 63.27 42.87 -40.34
C PHE A 120 62.77 44.32 -40.45
N TRP A 121 63.64 45.28 -40.15
CA TRP A 121 63.40 46.72 -40.21
C TRP A 121 64.69 47.41 -40.69
N VAL A 122 64.57 48.56 -41.37
CA VAL A 122 65.70 49.34 -41.91
C VAL A 122 65.83 50.71 -41.20
N ASP A 123 67.02 51.01 -40.64
CA ASP A 123 67.34 52.27 -39.93
C ASP A 123 67.97 53.31 -40.86
N ASP A 124 67.76 54.61 -40.60
CA ASP A 124 68.39 55.71 -41.34
C ASP A 124 69.87 55.94 -40.97
N GLY A 125 70.39 55.13 -40.04
CA GLY A 125 71.79 55.07 -39.63
C GLY A 125 72.15 55.97 -38.47
N ASN A 126 71.17 56.60 -37.81
CA ASN A 126 71.40 57.45 -36.64
C ASN A 126 71.36 56.66 -35.30
N GLY A 127 70.92 55.39 -35.33
CA GLY A 127 70.86 54.51 -34.16
C GLY A 127 69.72 54.82 -33.18
N ILE A 128 68.74 55.64 -33.59
CA ILE A 128 67.54 56.05 -32.86
C ILE A 128 66.36 56.01 -33.83
N ARG A 129 65.31 55.28 -33.47
CA ARG A 129 64.10 55.18 -34.30
C ARG A 129 63.26 56.48 -34.25
N ASP A 130 62.79 56.95 -35.40
CA ASP A 130 61.84 58.07 -35.57
C ASP A 130 60.42 57.57 -35.98
N PRO A 131 59.44 57.57 -35.06
CA PRO A 131 58.08 57.10 -35.33
C PRO A 131 57.33 57.90 -36.41
N ALA A 132 57.77 59.12 -36.74
CA ALA A 132 57.06 59.96 -37.70
C ALA A 132 57.40 59.65 -39.16
N THR A 133 58.51 58.95 -39.43
CA THR A 133 59.03 58.70 -40.78
C THR A 133 59.31 57.22 -41.08
N GLU A 134 59.19 56.32 -40.10
CA GLU A 134 59.65 54.92 -40.20
C GLU A 134 58.55 53.88 -39.92
N GLU A 135 57.27 54.27 -39.98
CA GLU A 135 56.10 53.39 -39.76
C GLU A 135 55.44 52.88 -41.06
N ASP A 136 55.93 53.32 -42.22
CA ASP A 136 55.42 52.88 -43.52
C ASP A 136 55.95 51.49 -43.88
N LEU A 137 55.13 50.66 -44.54
CA LEU A 137 55.56 49.33 -45.01
C LEU A 137 56.11 49.44 -46.43
N ASN A 138 57.30 48.89 -46.64
CA ASN A 138 57.94 48.86 -47.95
C ASN A 138 57.36 47.73 -48.83
N ASP A 139 57.12 48.06 -50.10
CA ASP A 139 56.76 47.16 -51.21
C ASP A 139 57.91 46.17 -51.48
N GLU A 140 57.62 44.92 -51.83
CA GLU A 140 58.64 43.88 -52.06
C GLU A 140 59.56 44.13 -53.28
N ASP A 141 59.25 45.06 -54.18
CA ASP A 141 59.99 45.17 -55.45
C ASP A 141 60.48 46.61 -55.80
N ASP A 142 61.37 47.21 -55.00
CA ASP A 142 62.37 48.24 -55.43
C ASP A 142 62.29 49.72 -54.89
N ASP A 143 61.66 50.07 -53.75
CA ASP A 143 61.79 51.44 -53.18
C ASP A 143 62.29 51.48 -51.72
N PRO A 144 63.55 51.81 -51.39
CA PRO A 144 64.12 51.69 -50.05
C PRO A 144 63.73 52.85 -49.11
N GLN A 145 62.44 53.17 -48.99
CA GLN A 145 61.98 54.14 -47.98
C GLN A 145 62.10 53.55 -46.56
N PRO A 146 62.36 54.39 -45.53
CA PRO A 146 62.50 53.93 -44.15
C PRO A 146 61.20 53.30 -43.66
N GLY A 147 61.23 52.04 -43.19
CA GLY A 147 59.98 51.33 -42.91
C GLY A 147 60.09 49.86 -42.55
N TRP A 148 58.94 49.26 -42.23
CA TRP A 148 58.79 47.83 -41.99
C TRP A 148 58.74 47.05 -43.31
N GLN A 149 59.12 45.77 -43.33
CA GLN A 149 58.95 44.91 -44.50
C GLN A 149 57.80 43.91 -44.34
N VAL A 150 57.38 43.29 -45.44
CA VAL A 150 56.47 42.14 -45.43
C VAL A 150 57.27 40.82 -45.50
N ALA A 151 56.69 39.73 -45.00
CA ALA A 151 57.33 38.42 -44.98
C ALA A 151 56.46 37.35 -45.67
N PRO A 152 57.05 36.44 -46.46
CA PRO A 152 56.32 35.33 -47.08
C PRO A 152 56.08 34.18 -46.09
N VAL A 153 54.88 33.61 -46.11
CA VAL A 153 54.44 32.48 -45.28
C VAL A 153 53.70 31.45 -46.13
N ALA A 154 54.22 30.23 -46.19
CA ALA A 154 53.54 29.13 -46.88
C ALA A 154 52.55 28.39 -45.95
N ARG A 155 51.30 28.21 -46.39
CA ARG A 155 50.32 27.33 -45.73
C ARG A 155 49.56 26.51 -46.78
N GLN A 156 49.54 25.19 -46.61
CA GLN A 156 48.86 24.26 -47.53
C GLN A 156 49.26 24.49 -49.00
N ASN A 157 50.55 24.74 -49.27
CA ASN A 157 51.12 25.06 -50.58
C ASN A 157 50.64 26.38 -51.22
N VAL A 158 50.16 27.33 -50.43
CA VAL A 158 49.87 28.71 -50.85
C VAL A 158 50.78 29.67 -50.09
N ASP A 159 51.48 30.55 -50.81
CA ASP A 159 52.30 31.60 -50.21
C ASP A 159 51.43 32.83 -49.90
N TYR A 160 51.54 33.30 -48.66
CA TYR A 160 50.87 34.49 -48.15
C TYR A 160 51.92 35.54 -47.81
N ILE A 161 51.64 36.80 -48.12
CA ILE A 161 52.44 37.92 -47.67
C ILE A 161 51.81 38.47 -46.38
N VAL A 162 52.60 38.53 -45.30
CA VAL A 162 52.14 39.01 -43.99
C VAL A 162 52.98 40.18 -43.52
N ASP A 163 52.39 41.05 -42.71
CA ASP A 163 53.08 42.18 -42.08
C ASP A 163 54.13 41.66 -41.09
N SER A 164 55.41 42.07 -41.22
CA SER A 164 56.47 41.61 -40.31
C SER A 164 56.21 42.01 -38.85
N ARG A 165 55.42 43.06 -38.60
CA ARG A 165 55.05 43.49 -37.26
C ARG A 165 54.21 42.45 -36.51
N ASP A 166 53.54 41.55 -37.23
CA ASP A 166 52.80 40.48 -36.61
C ASP A 166 53.77 39.67 -35.69
N TYR A 167 55.01 39.37 -36.07
CA TYR A 167 55.84 38.43 -35.29
C TYR A 167 56.34 38.91 -33.92
N PHE A 168 56.23 40.20 -33.61
CA PHE A 168 56.74 40.76 -32.36
C PHE A 168 55.90 40.42 -31.12
N ILE A 169 56.53 40.55 -29.96
CA ILE A 169 55.95 40.27 -28.64
C ILE A 169 55.62 41.57 -27.94
N ASN A 170 54.35 41.77 -27.62
CA ASN A 170 53.90 42.88 -26.77
C ASN A 170 53.88 42.50 -25.29
N PHE A 171 54.87 43.02 -24.57
CA PHE A 171 55.04 42.79 -23.14
C PHE A 171 53.91 43.36 -22.29
N GLU A 172 53.22 44.43 -22.71
CA GLU A 172 52.09 44.99 -21.97
C GLU A 172 50.94 43.99 -21.86
N ARG A 173 50.66 43.23 -22.94
CA ARG A 173 49.65 42.15 -22.92
C ARG A 173 49.99 41.07 -21.91
N LEU A 174 51.27 40.67 -21.86
CA LEU A 174 51.76 39.67 -20.91
C LEU A 174 51.70 40.19 -19.46
N ILE A 175 51.95 41.48 -19.25
CA ILE A 175 51.89 42.11 -17.92
C ILE A 175 50.45 42.28 -17.43
N ILE A 176 49.53 42.77 -18.28
CA ILE A 176 48.10 42.94 -17.92
C ILE A 176 47.46 41.60 -17.54
N GLN A 177 47.88 40.50 -18.16
CA GLN A 177 47.40 39.15 -17.83
C GLN A 177 48.13 38.51 -16.64
N GLY A 178 49.08 39.21 -16.01
CA GLY A 178 49.83 38.70 -14.87
C GLY A 178 50.85 37.62 -15.21
N LEU A 179 51.17 37.41 -16.49
CA LEU A 179 52.16 36.44 -16.97
C LEU A 179 53.60 36.98 -16.88
N LEU A 180 53.75 38.31 -16.79
CA LEU A 180 54.98 39.01 -16.46
C LEU A 180 54.71 40.13 -15.45
N GLU A 181 55.67 40.43 -14.58
CA GLU A 181 55.51 41.47 -13.56
C GLU A 181 55.85 42.88 -14.08
N ALA A 182 56.79 42.97 -15.02
CA ALA A 182 57.25 44.21 -15.66
C ALA A 182 57.94 43.89 -17.00
N VAL A 183 58.23 44.93 -17.81
CA VAL A 183 59.02 44.77 -19.05
C VAL A 183 60.44 44.33 -18.70
N PRO A 184 61.01 43.29 -19.35
CA PRO A 184 62.35 42.80 -19.07
C PRO A 184 63.43 43.88 -19.24
N PRO A 185 64.45 43.96 -18.35
CA PRO A 185 65.57 44.91 -18.48
C PRO A 185 66.42 44.73 -19.75
N SER A 186 66.35 43.55 -20.38
CA SER A 186 67.03 43.23 -21.64
C SER A 186 66.37 43.84 -22.88
N ALA A 187 65.14 44.34 -22.76
CA ALA A 187 64.41 44.98 -23.85
C ALA A 187 64.94 46.39 -24.13
N SER A 188 64.85 46.84 -25.39
CA SER A 188 65.34 48.18 -25.79
C SER A 188 64.72 49.29 -24.94
N PRO A 189 65.47 50.36 -24.59
CA PRO A 189 64.93 51.56 -23.95
C PRO A 189 63.74 52.21 -24.69
N ASP A 190 63.61 51.97 -26.00
CA ASP A 190 62.51 52.47 -26.83
C ASP A 190 61.13 51.89 -26.46
N ASN A 191 61.09 50.86 -25.59
CA ASN A 191 59.86 50.34 -24.98
C ASN A 191 59.29 51.22 -23.84
N GLN A 192 59.94 52.33 -23.46
CA GLN A 192 59.41 53.30 -22.49
C GLN A 192 59.54 54.75 -23.00
N PRO A 193 58.44 55.41 -23.43
CA PRO A 193 58.47 56.84 -23.68
C PRO A 193 58.51 57.62 -22.38
N GLN A 194 59.29 58.70 -22.34
CA GLN A 194 59.37 59.60 -21.19
C GLN A 194 58.00 60.28 -20.95
N GLY A 195 57.26 59.82 -19.94
CA GLY A 195 56.08 60.50 -19.38
C GLY A 195 54.68 60.01 -19.80
N SER A 196 54.54 58.86 -20.47
CA SER A 196 53.21 58.32 -20.85
C SER A 196 52.65 57.36 -19.80
N MET A 197 51.33 57.41 -19.54
CA MET A 197 50.60 56.38 -18.78
C MET A 197 49.63 55.54 -19.64
N ARG A 198 49.40 55.82 -20.95
CA ARG A 198 48.43 55.08 -21.79
C ARG A 198 48.64 55.06 -23.32
N THR A 199 49.78 55.46 -23.88
CA THR A 199 50.05 55.28 -25.32
C THR A 199 51.54 55.02 -25.55
N PHE A 200 51.85 53.84 -26.08
CA PHE A 200 53.20 53.35 -26.38
C PHE A 200 53.40 53.42 -27.90
N VAL A 201 54.36 54.24 -28.34
CA VAL A 201 54.67 54.47 -29.76
C VAL A 201 56.19 54.28 -29.90
N GLY A 202 56.66 53.04 -30.05
CA GLY A 202 58.08 52.64 -30.13
C GLY A 202 58.31 51.13 -29.90
N PRO A 203 59.27 50.45 -30.57
CA PRO A 203 59.08 49.06 -31.02
C PRO A 203 59.64 47.95 -30.11
N TYR A 204 58.98 46.80 -30.23
CA TYR A 204 59.26 45.54 -29.55
C TYR A 204 60.47 44.84 -30.16
N SER A 205 61.62 44.84 -29.47
CA SER A 205 62.82 44.15 -29.95
C SER A 205 62.74 42.63 -29.87
N TRP A 206 61.71 42.07 -29.23
CA TRP A 206 61.54 40.63 -29.04
C TRP A 206 60.41 40.10 -29.92
N PHE A 207 60.65 38.99 -30.59
CA PHE A 207 59.72 38.36 -31.51
C PHE A 207 59.72 36.85 -31.32
N VAL A 208 58.72 36.18 -31.89
CA VAL A 208 58.74 34.72 -32.00
C VAL A 208 59.23 34.36 -33.39
N ASN A 209 60.30 33.56 -33.47
CA ASN A 209 60.88 33.13 -34.72
C ASN A 209 60.09 32.00 -35.39
N SER A 210 60.47 31.62 -36.62
CA SER A 210 59.77 30.59 -37.41
C SER A 210 59.69 29.20 -36.73
N LEU A 211 60.56 28.93 -35.76
CA LEU A 211 60.56 27.70 -34.95
C LEU A 211 59.68 27.80 -33.70
N GLY A 212 59.01 28.93 -33.47
CA GLY A 212 58.19 29.17 -32.28
C GLY A 212 58.99 29.62 -31.06
N ILE A 213 60.29 29.89 -31.23
CA ILE A 213 61.22 30.28 -30.17
C ILE A 213 61.28 31.82 -30.09
N VAL A 214 61.24 32.35 -28.87
CA VAL A 214 61.40 33.77 -28.57
C VAL A 214 62.84 34.18 -28.87
N ASP A 215 63.00 35.24 -29.65
CA ASP A 215 64.29 35.80 -30.08
C ASP A 215 64.23 37.33 -30.09
N SER A 216 65.37 38.00 -30.28
CA SER A 216 65.42 39.47 -30.24
C SER A 216 66.27 40.09 -31.32
N LEU A 217 65.75 41.15 -31.95
CA LEU A 217 66.48 42.01 -32.87
C LEU A 217 67.46 42.93 -32.11
N LEU A 218 67.10 43.37 -30.89
CA LEU A 218 67.83 44.38 -30.13
C LEU A 218 67.95 43.99 -28.65
N PHE A 219 69.18 43.91 -28.13
CA PHE A 219 69.44 43.54 -26.73
C PHE A 219 70.41 44.52 -26.05
N ALA A 220 70.20 44.74 -24.74
CA ALA A 220 71.06 45.62 -23.93
C ALA A 220 72.34 44.95 -23.37
N PHE A 221 72.50 43.62 -23.49
CA PHE A 221 73.63 42.85 -22.96
C PHE A 221 74.63 42.40 -24.05
N PRO A 222 75.89 42.88 -24.08
CA PRO A 222 76.81 42.51 -25.16
C PRO A 222 77.07 41.00 -25.26
N VAL A 223 76.93 40.43 -26.47
CA VAL A 223 77.51 39.13 -26.84
C VAL A 223 78.92 39.35 -27.43
N PRO A 224 79.78 38.32 -27.54
CA PRO A 224 81.13 38.42 -28.11
C PRO A 224 81.21 38.85 -29.59
N ALA A 225 80.11 39.28 -30.20
CA ALA A 225 80.06 39.97 -31.48
C ALA A 225 79.10 41.15 -31.34
N ASN A 226 79.61 42.32 -30.95
CA ASN A 226 78.79 43.50 -30.73
C ASN A 226 79.30 44.69 -31.55
N THR A 227 78.63 45.00 -32.66
CA THR A 227 78.49 46.35 -33.21
C THR A 227 77.28 46.43 -34.14
N GLY A 228 76.26 47.19 -33.77
CA GLY A 228 75.33 47.85 -34.70
C GLY A 228 74.28 46.97 -35.39
N TYR A 229 73.15 47.60 -35.70
CA TYR A 229 71.94 46.98 -36.19
C TYR A 229 72.01 46.74 -37.71
N GLN A 230 71.37 45.65 -38.14
CA GLN A 230 70.99 45.29 -39.52
C GLN A 230 72.08 44.72 -40.46
N ASP A 231 71.74 43.53 -41.01
CA ASP A 231 72.26 42.84 -42.18
C ASP A 231 73.74 42.47 -42.28
N VAL A 232 74.10 41.28 -41.76
CA VAL A 232 74.87 40.27 -42.54
C VAL A 232 74.50 38.85 -42.09
N PHE A 233 73.53 38.22 -42.74
CA PHE A 233 73.66 36.80 -43.10
C PHE A 233 74.13 36.78 -44.57
N PRO A 234 75.14 35.97 -44.94
CA PRO A 234 74.94 34.54 -44.88
C PRO A 234 76.14 33.75 -44.37
N SER A 235 75.79 32.65 -43.70
CA SER A 235 76.52 31.38 -43.62
C SER A 235 78.04 31.45 -43.45
N GLN A 236 78.52 31.10 -42.25
CA GLN A 236 79.82 30.45 -42.12
C GLN A 236 79.72 29.27 -41.15
N LYS A 237 79.83 28.08 -41.75
CA LYS A 237 80.62 26.94 -41.29
C LYS A 237 80.85 26.84 -39.78
N GLN A 238 80.14 25.90 -39.19
CA GLN A 238 80.60 25.13 -38.04
C GLN A 238 82.03 24.62 -38.30
N PRO A 239 82.98 24.79 -37.37
CA PRO A 239 84.29 24.16 -37.47
C PRO A 239 84.09 22.63 -37.42
N GLU A 240 84.72 21.90 -38.34
CA GLU A 240 84.76 20.45 -38.27
C GLU A 240 85.37 20.00 -36.93
N GLY A 241 84.66 19.07 -36.28
CA GLY A 241 85.13 18.27 -35.15
C GLY A 241 84.82 18.90 -33.79
N THR A 242 83.78 18.52 -33.06
CA THR A 242 83.06 17.24 -33.03
C THR A 242 81.74 17.42 -32.23
N THR A 243 80.58 17.09 -32.79
CA THR A 243 79.33 17.07 -32.02
C THR A 243 79.31 15.86 -31.10
N PRO A 244 78.89 15.97 -29.83
CA PRO A 244 78.67 14.77 -29.00
C PRO A 244 77.69 13.82 -29.73
N PRO A 245 77.78 12.50 -29.50
CA PRO A 245 76.78 11.57 -30.01
C PRO A 245 75.37 12.03 -29.59
N SER A 246 74.36 11.73 -30.40
CA SER A 246 72.98 12.15 -30.12
C SER A 246 72.01 11.00 -30.35
N ILE A 247 70.98 10.95 -29.50
CA ILE A 247 69.87 10.02 -29.63
C ILE A 247 68.56 10.79 -29.83
N THR A 248 67.69 10.25 -30.69
CA THR A 248 66.37 10.82 -30.96
C THR A 248 65.33 9.71 -31.09
N GLY A 249 64.08 10.01 -30.77
CA GLY A 249 62.97 9.06 -30.82
C GLY A 249 61.65 9.74 -30.49
N ASN A 250 60.56 8.98 -30.56
CA ASN A 250 59.24 9.48 -30.18
C ASN A 250 59.20 9.79 -28.67
N LYS A 251 58.43 10.79 -28.26
CA LYS A 251 58.24 11.14 -26.84
C LYS A 251 57.25 10.24 -26.11
N THR A 252 56.46 9.47 -26.85
CA THR A 252 55.45 8.57 -26.33
C THR A 252 55.50 7.24 -27.06
N VAL A 253 55.17 6.16 -26.36
CA VAL A 253 54.97 4.82 -26.91
C VAL A 253 53.89 4.12 -26.10
N ASN A 254 53.06 3.28 -26.74
CA ASN A 254 52.16 2.44 -25.96
C ASN A 254 52.96 1.32 -25.31
N GLU A 255 52.49 0.77 -24.21
CA GLU A 255 53.12 -0.40 -23.63
C GLU A 255 53.13 -1.58 -24.61
N ASN A 256 54.17 -2.40 -24.48
CA ASN A 256 54.49 -3.56 -25.30
C ASN A 256 54.63 -3.27 -26.83
N ASP A 257 54.38 -2.04 -27.29
CA ASP A 257 54.72 -1.61 -28.65
C ASP A 257 56.25 -1.44 -28.79
N VAL A 258 56.75 -1.65 -30.01
CA VAL A 258 58.19 -1.52 -30.30
C VAL A 258 58.56 -0.03 -30.33
N TYR A 259 59.34 0.40 -29.35
CA TYR A 259 60.01 1.70 -29.37
C TYR A 259 61.26 1.64 -30.23
N THR A 260 61.47 2.63 -31.10
CA THR A 260 62.67 2.74 -31.95
C THR A 260 63.46 3.98 -31.60
N LEU A 261 64.70 3.79 -31.14
CA LEU A 261 65.67 4.84 -30.84
C LEU A 261 66.60 5.02 -32.04
N THR A 262 66.74 6.25 -32.53
CA THR A 262 67.70 6.60 -33.58
C THR A 262 69.00 7.08 -32.96
N LEU A 263 70.11 6.49 -33.40
CA LEU A 263 71.46 6.72 -32.88
C LEU A 263 72.30 7.48 -33.91
N ILE A 264 72.88 8.60 -33.49
CA ILE A 264 73.63 9.49 -34.37
C ILE A 264 75.03 9.66 -33.78
N SER A 265 76.05 9.17 -34.50
CA SER A 265 77.44 9.24 -34.06
C SER A 265 78.02 10.65 -34.17
N ARG A 266 79.10 10.87 -33.41
CA ARG A 266 79.87 12.13 -33.34
C ARG A 266 80.52 12.55 -34.67
N ASP A 267 80.84 11.60 -35.54
CA ASP A 267 81.41 11.81 -36.87
C ASP A 267 80.93 10.70 -37.82
N PRO A 268 80.23 11.02 -38.93
CA PRO A 268 79.82 10.02 -39.93
C PRO A 268 80.99 9.24 -40.56
N ARG A 269 82.24 9.73 -40.41
CA ARG A 269 83.47 9.10 -40.92
C ARG A 269 84.13 8.16 -39.90
N VAL A 270 83.71 8.21 -38.64
CA VAL A 270 84.18 7.33 -37.56
C VAL A 270 83.00 6.56 -37.01
N VAL A 271 82.95 5.27 -37.35
CA VAL A 271 81.95 4.36 -36.81
C VAL A 271 82.37 4.02 -35.38
N PRO A 272 81.54 4.30 -34.35
CA PRO A 272 81.78 3.81 -33.00
C PRO A 272 81.98 2.29 -33.01
N THR A 273 82.70 1.76 -32.03
CA THR A 273 82.80 0.30 -31.86
C THR A 273 81.51 -0.27 -31.27
N GLU A 274 80.89 0.45 -30.33
CA GLU A 274 79.66 0.05 -29.63
C GLU A 274 78.86 1.26 -29.15
N TRP A 275 77.57 1.02 -28.94
CA TRP A 275 76.67 1.89 -28.17
C TRP A 275 76.24 1.14 -26.91
N ASP A 276 76.36 1.79 -25.77
CA ASP A 276 75.77 1.35 -24.51
C ASP A 276 74.53 2.19 -24.24
N ILE A 277 73.35 1.55 -24.22
CA ILE A 277 72.05 2.19 -24.07
C ILE A 277 71.45 1.75 -22.73
N ASP A 278 71.07 2.73 -21.91
CA ASP A 278 70.22 2.52 -20.73
C ASP A 278 68.82 2.99 -21.07
N TRP A 279 67.87 2.04 -21.13
CA TRP A 279 66.49 2.30 -21.51
C TRP A 279 65.68 2.98 -20.40
N GLY A 280 66.24 3.12 -19.19
CA GLY A 280 65.61 3.80 -18.06
C GLY A 280 64.61 2.96 -17.28
N ASP A 281 64.46 1.67 -17.61
CA ASP A 281 63.60 0.69 -16.93
C ASP A 281 64.41 -0.43 -16.22
N GLY A 282 65.73 -0.23 -16.10
CA GLY A 282 66.67 -1.20 -15.54
C GLY A 282 67.24 -2.17 -16.59
N VAL A 283 66.80 -2.09 -17.85
CA VAL A 283 67.39 -2.83 -18.97
C VAL A 283 68.48 -1.97 -19.61
N GLN A 284 69.67 -2.55 -19.71
CA GLN A 284 70.80 -2.00 -20.46
C GLN A 284 71.14 -2.91 -21.63
N GLU A 285 71.49 -2.30 -22.75
CA GLU A 285 71.80 -3.01 -23.98
C GLU A 285 73.07 -2.42 -24.62
N THR A 286 74.00 -3.30 -25.00
CA THR A 286 75.16 -2.93 -25.80
C THR A 286 74.97 -3.43 -27.22
N ILE A 287 74.96 -2.53 -28.20
CA ILE A 287 74.82 -2.87 -29.62
C ILE A 287 76.04 -2.44 -30.43
N PRO A 288 76.31 -3.06 -31.60
CA PRO A 288 77.40 -2.64 -32.48
C PRO A 288 77.31 -1.16 -32.84
N GLY A 289 78.44 -0.44 -32.81
CA GLY A 289 78.46 0.99 -33.11
C GLY A 289 78.16 1.35 -34.57
N SER A 290 78.07 0.34 -35.45
CA SER A 290 77.56 0.46 -36.82
C SER A 290 76.05 0.63 -36.92
N ASP A 291 75.30 0.30 -35.87
CA ASP A 291 73.84 0.36 -35.89
C ASP A 291 73.37 1.80 -35.74
N SER A 292 72.46 2.21 -36.64
CA SER A 292 71.86 3.55 -36.61
C SER A 292 70.56 3.60 -35.79
N THR A 293 70.07 2.44 -35.34
CA THR A 293 68.82 2.31 -34.58
C THR A 293 68.89 1.17 -33.57
N ALA A 294 68.25 1.35 -32.42
CA ALA A 294 68.00 0.31 -31.43
C ALA A 294 66.49 0.19 -31.17
N THR A 295 66.02 -0.97 -30.73
CA THR A 295 64.60 -1.20 -30.45
C THR A 295 64.37 -1.79 -29.08
N HIS A 296 63.36 -1.29 -28.36
CA HIS A 296 62.98 -1.77 -27.03
C HIS A 296 61.47 -1.89 -26.87
N ARG A 297 61.01 -2.62 -25.85
CA ARG A 297 59.60 -2.69 -25.46
C ARG A 297 59.47 -2.43 -23.97
N TYR A 298 58.73 -1.40 -23.61
CA TYR A 298 58.31 -1.16 -22.23
C TYR A 298 57.08 -2.02 -21.95
N LEU A 299 57.19 -2.98 -21.03
CA LEU A 299 56.17 -4.01 -20.83
C LEU A 299 54.94 -3.56 -20.03
N ASP A 300 54.94 -2.34 -19.49
CA ASP A 300 53.96 -1.85 -18.51
C ASP A 300 53.98 -0.30 -18.50
N GLY A 301 52.79 0.31 -18.52
CA GLY A 301 52.57 1.74 -18.32
C GLY A 301 51.35 2.02 -17.42
N PRO A 302 51.12 3.26 -16.95
CA PRO A 302 51.74 4.49 -17.40
C PRO A 302 53.00 4.85 -16.59
N ASN A 303 54.14 4.89 -17.27
CA ASN A 303 55.43 5.21 -16.66
C ASN A 303 56.22 6.19 -17.53
N VAL A 304 57.10 6.98 -16.92
CA VAL A 304 58.05 7.85 -17.66
C VAL A 304 59.45 7.30 -17.46
N HIS A 305 60.13 6.98 -18.56
CA HIS A 305 61.51 6.50 -18.55
C HIS A 305 62.44 7.54 -19.17
N THR A 306 63.66 7.64 -18.64
CA THR A 306 64.72 8.48 -19.17
C THR A 306 65.75 7.60 -19.86
N ILE A 307 65.75 7.61 -21.18
CA ILE A 307 66.73 6.89 -22.01
C ILE A 307 68.03 7.69 -22.03
N SER A 308 69.14 7.00 -21.80
CA SER A 308 70.48 7.54 -21.99
C SER A 308 71.31 6.58 -22.84
N ALA A 309 72.27 7.10 -23.59
CA ALA A 309 73.17 6.26 -24.37
C ALA A 309 74.57 6.87 -24.40
N SER A 310 75.58 6.04 -24.54
CA SER A 310 76.96 6.46 -24.79
C SER A 310 77.53 5.69 -25.98
N ALA A 311 78.38 6.36 -26.75
CA ALA A 311 79.08 5.75 -27.88
C ALA A 311 80.57 5.63 -27.55
N THR A 312 81.15 4.44 -27.75
CA THR A 312 82.58 4.19 -27.54
C THR A 312 83.29 4.12 -28.88
N ASP A 313 84.38 4.88 -29.05
CA ASP A 313 85.27 4.80 -30.20
C ASP A 313 86.75 4.72 -29.76
N ASN A 314 87.68 4.75 -30.71
CA ASN A 314 89.12 4.69 -30.42
C ASN A 314 89.67 5.91 -29.65
N ALA A 315 88.87 6.97 -29.49
CA ALA A 315 89.20 8.17 -28.72
C ALA A 315 88.58 8.16 -27.30
N GLY A 316 87.63 7.26 -27.01
CA GLY A 316 87.03 7.07 -25.69
C GLY A 316 85.52 6.84 -25.73
N THR A 317 84.89 6.81 -24.55
CA THR A 317 83.43 6.74 -24.39
C THR A 317 82.86 8.15 -24.22
N PHE A 318 81.78 8.45 -24.94
CA PHE A 318 81.14 9.76 -24.94
C PHE A 318 79.63 9.62 -24.73
N ASP A 319 79.10 10.35 -23.76
CA ASP A 319 77.66 10.38 -23.48
C ASP A 319 76.90 11.16 -24.54
N ALA A 320 75.73 10.65 -24.91
CA ALA A 320 74.75 11.35 -25.74
C ALA A 320 73.82 12.22 -24.89
N ASN A 321 72.89 12.94 -25.55
CA ASN A 321 71.76 13.56 -24.86
C ASN A 321 70.86 12.48 -24.22
N VAL A 322 70.07 12.87 -23.22
CA VAL A 322 68.99 12.03 -22.68
C VAL A 322 67.69 12.25 -23.47
N LEU A 323 66.81 11.26 -23.44
CA LEU A 323 65.46 11.34 -24.03
C LEU A 323 64.43 10.81 -23.02
N GLU A 324 63.42 11.61 -22.72
CA GLU A 324 62.27 11.15 -21.94
C GLU A 324 61.24 10.52 -22.86
N VAL A 325 60.78 9.32 -22.50
CA VAL A 325 59.69 8.62 -23.15
C VAL A 325 58.58 8.33 -22.13
N GLN A 326 57.36 8.70 -22.47
CA GLN A 326 56.16 8.37 -21.71
C GLN A 326 55.53 7.10 -22.30
N VAL A 327 55.46 6.06 -21.48
CA VAL A 327 54.75 4.82 -21.81
C VAL A 327 53.27 5.01 -21.48
N ILE A 328 52.41 4.76 -22.45
CA ILE A 328 50.96 4.91 -22.33
C ILE A 328 50.36 3.52 -22.07
N ASN A 329 49.59 3.38 -20.98
CA ASN A 329 48.77 2.19 -20.70
C ASN A 329 47.72 2.00 -21.80
N LEU A 330 47.48 0.76 -22.23
CA LEU A 330 46.44 0.41 -23.17
C LEU A 330 45.31 -0.34 -22.46
N ASP A 331 44.07 0.10 -22.67
CA ASP A 331 42.91 -0.59 -22.11
C ASP A 331 42.88 -2.09 -22.51
N PRO A 332 42.38 -2.97 -21.63
CA PRO A 332 42.21 -4.39 -21.94
C PRO A 332 41.24 -4.59 -23.10
N THR A 333 41.29 -5.75 -23.74
CA THR A 333 40.36 -6.13 -24.80
C THR A 333 39.54 -7.34 -24.42
N ILE A 334 38.22 -7.28 -24.59
CA ILE A 334 37.31 -8.41 -24.38
C ILE A 334 37.05 -9.11 -25.71
N ALA A 335 37.51 -10.36 -25.84
CA ALA A 335 37.28 -11.19 -27.02
C ALA A 335 35.87 -11.79 -27.05
N SER A 336 35.33 -12.19 -25.90
CA SER A 336 33.95 -12.69 -25.80
C SER A 336 33.42 -12.67 -24.37
N VAL A 337 32.09 -12.53 -24.25
CA VAL A 337 31.33 -12.75 -23.02
C VAL A 337 30.27 -13.79 -23.32
N THR A 338 30.31 -14.92 -22.64
CA THR A 338 29.40 -16.05 -22.87
C THR A 338 28.68 -16.44 -21.59
N ASN A 339 27.53 -17.10 -21.72
CA ASN A 339 26.78 -17.63 -20.58
C ASN A 339 26.46 -19.13 -20.77
N SER A 340 26.09 -19.81 -19.68
CA SER A 340 25.75 -21.24 -19.68
C SER A 340 24.41 -21.60 -20.33
N GLY A 341 23.70 -20.64 -20.92
CA GLY A 341 22.40 -20.81 -21.56
C GLY A 341 21.24 -20.28 -20.70
N ALA A 342 20.02 -20.54 -21.17
CA ALA A 342 18.80 -20.16 -20.47
C ALA A 342 18.66 -20.90 -19.13
N THR A 343 18.03 -20.23 -18.16
CA THR A 343 17.68 -20.77 -16.84
C THR A 343 16.22 -20.47 -16.55
N ASP A 344 15.67 -21.10 -15.54
CA ASP A 344 14.41 -20.69 -14.94
C ASP A 344 14.71 -19.66 -13.82
N GLU A 345 13.72 -18.85 -13.45
CA GLU A 345 13.87 -17.91 -12.33
C GLU A 345 14.10 -18.62 -10.99
N GLY A 346 14.73 -17.90 -10.06
CA GLY A 346 15.40 -18.48 -8.88
C GLY A 346 16.65 -19.30 -9.23
N GLY A 347 16.86 -19.61 -10.51
CA GLY A 347 18.03 -20.30 -11.04
C GLY A 347 19.24 -19.40 -11.28
N SER A 348 20.29 -19.97 -11.85
CA SER A 348 21.57 -19.27 -12.04
C SER A 348 22.25 -19.64 -13.36
N ALA A 349 23.02 -18.70 -13.91
CA ALA A 349 23.86 -18.91 -15.07
C ALA A 349 25.32 -18.54 -14.78
N ASN A 350 26.24 -19.30 -15.36
CA ASN A 350 27.67 -18.99 -15.32
C ASN A 350 28.00 -18.01 -16.45
N ILE A 351 28.62 -16.89 -16.12
CA ILE A 351 29.07 -15.85 -17.05
C ILE A 351 30.58 -15.98 -17.18
N THR A 352 31.06 -16.23 -18.40
CA THR A 352 32.48 -16.44 -18.70
C THR A 352 32.98 -15.34 -19.62
N VAL A 353 34.05 -14.67 -19.19
CA VAL A 353 34.72 -13.60 -19.93
C VAL A 353 36.05 -14.12 -20.48
N VAL A 354 36.32 -13.84 -21.74
CA VAL A 354 37.65 -14.02 -22.35
C VAL A 354 38.17 -12.64 -22.68
N ALA A 355 39.20 -12.20 -21.96
CA ALA A 355 39.83 -10.90 -22.12
C ALA A 355 41.36 -11.03 -22.09
N SER A 356 42.04 -10.08 -22.71
CA SER A 356 43.50 -10.01 -22.74
C SER A 356 43.95 -8.55 -22.75
N ASP A 357 45.10 -8.31 -22.14
CA ASP A 357 45.74 -7.00 -22.08
C ASP A 357 47.03 -6.97 -22.91
N PRO A 358 47.34 -5.87 -23.63
CA PRO A 358 48.64 -5.66 -24.24
C PRO A 358 49.82 -5.62 -23.25
N GLY A 359 49.62 -5.12 -22.02
CA GLY A 359 50.56 -5.14 -20.91
C GLY A 359 50.67 -6.54 -20.27
N PRO A 360 51.74 -7.31 -20.51
CA PRO A 360 51.86 -8.67 -19.99
C PRO A 360 51.97 -8.75 -18.45
N ASN A 361 52.21 -7.62 -17.78
CA ASN A 361 52.30 -7.55 -16.33
C ASN A 361 50.96 -7.18 -15.67
N ASP A 362 49.96 -6.79 -16.46
CA ASP A 362 48.65 -6.41 -15.97
C ASP A 362 47.85 -7.58 -15.44
N THR A 363 47.43 -7.45 -14.18
CA THR A 363 46.48 -8.40 -13.59
C THR A 363 45.07 -7.92 -13.83
N LEU A 364 44.30 -8.68 -14.61
CA LEU A 364 42.92 -8.35 -14.90
C LEU A 364 41.99 -8.60 -13.71
N THR A 365 41.15 -7.61 -13.40
CA THR A 365 40.03 -7.70 -12.46
C THR A 365 38.71 -7.70 -13.21
N TYR A 366 37.81 -8.61 -12.86
CA TYR A 366 36.52 -8.80 -13.50
C TYR A 366 35.39 -8.39 -12.57
N GLU A 367 34.51 -7.54 -13.10
CA GLU A 367 33.32 -7.07 -12.41
C GLU A 367 32.07 -7.45 -13.21
N PHE A 368 31.04 -7.93 -12.53
CA PHE A 368 29.78 -8.39 -13.13
C PHE A 368 28.60 -7.65 -12.51
N ASP A 369 27.76 -7.09 -13.37
CA ASP A 369 26.45 -6.51 -13.08
C ASP A 369 25.42 -7.53 -13.56
N CYS A 370 24.90 -8.33 -12.63
CA CYS A 370 24.04 -9.48 -12.90
C CYS A 370 22.58 -9.08 -13.13
N ASN A 371 22.14 -7.91 -12.65
CA ASN A 371 20.74 -7.49 -12.70
C ASN A 371 20.46 -6.30 -13.65
N SER A 372 21.50 -5.80 -14.32
CA SER A 372 21.47 -4.66 -15.25
C SER A 372 21.11 -3.31 -14.61
N ASP A 373 21.32 -3.14 -13.30
CA ASP A 373 21.03 -1.90 -12.59
C ASP A 373 22.19 -0.88 -12.64
N SER A 374 23.25 -1.19 -13.40
CA SER A 374 24.49 -0.42 -13.51
C SER A 374 25.37 -0.43 -12.24
N ILE A 375 25.09 -1.32 -11.30
CA ILE A 375 25.91 -1.60 -10.12
C ILE A 375 26.53 -2.99 -10.30
N PHE A 376 27.85 -3.04 -10.28
CA PHE A 376 28.57 -4.31 -10.35
C PHE A 376 28.56 -4.97 -8.97
N GLU A 377 27.79 -6.05 -8.79
CA GLU A 377 27.63 -6.71 -7.49
C GLU A 377 28.75 -7.70 -7.19
N LYS A 378 29.48 -8.14 -8.22
CA LYS A 378 30.59 -9.07 -8.11
C LYS A 378 31.86 -8.44 -8.64
N SER A 379 32.93 -8.49 -7.86
CA SER A 379 34.29 -8.10 -8.26
C SER A 379 35.26 -9.20 -7.85
N GLN A 380 36.05 -9.71 -8.79
CA GLN A 380 36.90 -10.89 -8.59
C GLN A 380 38.05 -10.96 -9.61
N SER A 381 39.09 -11.74 -9.29
CA SER A 381 40.19 -12.01 -10.22
C SER A 381 39.88 -13.14 -11.22
N GLY A 382 38.85 -13.95 -10.94
CA GLY A 382 38.42 -15.03 -11.82
C GLY A 382 37.56 -14.54 -12.96
N ASN A 383 37.75 -15.09 -14.16
CA ASN A 383 37.00 -14.71 -15.35
C ASN A 383 35.60 -15.37 -15.47
N ILE A 384 35.15 -16.11 -14.45
CA ILE A 384 33.84 -16.78 -14.41
C ILE A 384 33.08 -16.40 -13.14
N ALA A 385 31.87 -15.87 -13.28
CA ALA A 385 30.97 -15.57 -12.17
C ALA A 385 29.61 -16.28 -12.32
N VAL A 386 28.98 -16.62 -11.20
CA VAL A 386 27.62 -17.19 -11.15
C VAL A 386 26.61 -16.07 -10.89
N CYS A 387 25.71 -15.76 -11.82
CA CYS A 387 24.61 -14.81 -11.61
C CYS A 387 23.31 -15.58 -11.29
N VAL A 388 22.56 -15.14 -10.29
CA VAL A 388 21.24 -15.70 -9.91
C VAL A 388 20.16 -14.71 -10.32
N PHE A 389 19.08 -15.19 -10.91
CA PHE A 389 18.05 -14.35 -11.50
C PHE A 389 16.70 -14.62 -10.86
N PHE A 390 16.05 -13.59 -10.33
CA PHE A 390 14.74 -13.68 -9.67
C PHE A 390 13.60 -13.06 -10.49
N ASN A 391 13.91 -12.45 -11.63
CA ASN A 391 12.91 -11.91 -12.54
C ASN A 391 13.02 -12.66 -13.86
N SER A 392 11.89 -12.95 -14.51
CA SER A 392 11.89 -13.60 -15.81
C SER A 392 12.22 -12.63 -16.96
N GLY A 393 12.47 -13.17 -18.15
CA GLY A 393 12.76 -12.43 -19.37
C GLY A 393 14.23 -12.43 -19.78
N ASN A 394 14.59 -11.53 -20.69
CA ASN A 394 15.95 -11.42 -21.21
C ASN A 394 16.75 -10.43 -20.36
N ILE A 395 17.55 -10.94 -19.42
CA ILE A 395 18.37 -10.13 -18.53
C ILE A 395 19.75 -9.94 -19.14
N GLN A 396 20.14 -8.68 -19.33
CA GLN A 396 21.46 -8.32 -19.79
C GLN A 396 22.43 -8.29 -18.61
N VAL A 397 23.45 -9.15 -18.65
CA VAL A 397 24.56 -9.10 -17.70
C VAL A 397 25.67 -8.25 -18.30
N ASN A 398 26.03 -7.17 -17.61
CA ASN A 398 27.15 -6.32 -18.01
C ASN A 398 28.42 -6.77 -17.30
N VAL A 399 29.55 -6.73 -18.00
CA VAL A 399 30.86 -7.02 -17.43
C VAL A 399 31.81 -5.87 -17.67
N ARG A 400 32.67 -5.61 -16.67
CA ARG A 400 33.79 -4.68 -16.78
C ARG A 400 35.06 -5.43 -16.44
N VAL A 401 36.07 -5.26 -17.28
CA VAL A 401 37.42 -5.77 -17.06
C VAL A 401 38.33 -4.58 -16.88
N THR A 402 39.10 -4.55 -15.80
CA THR A 402 40.04 -3.49 -15.46
C THR A 402 41.44 -4.09 -15.38
N ASP A 403 42.42 -3.46 -16.01
CA ASP A 403 43.84 -3.84 -15.92
C ASP A 403 44.48 -3.42 -14.58
N GLY A 404 45.80 -3.58 -14.43
CA GLY A 404 46.53 -3.20 -13.21
C GLY A 404 46.67 -1.69 -13.03
N ASP A 405 46.55 -0.95 -14.13
CA ASP A 405 46.90 0.46 -14.27
C ASP A 405 45.70 1.40 -14.51
N GLY A 406 44.48 0.83 -14.42
CA GLY A 406 43.20 1.53 -14.41
C GLY A 406 42.51 1.66 -15.77
N GLY A 407 43.06 1.07 -16.84
CA GLY A 407 42.38 0.95 -18.13
C GLY A 407 41.22 -0.05 -18.03
N THR A 408 40.17 0.17 -18.84
CA THR A 408 38.92 -0.60 -18.72
C THR A 408 38.30 -0.98 -20.05
N ALA A 409 37.70 -2.18 -20.09
CA ALA A 409 36.82 -2.62 -21.16
C ALA A 409 35.49 -3.12 -20.62
N THR A 410 34.44 -2.93 -21.41
CA THR A 410 33.08 -3.40 -21.08
C THR A 410 32.55 -4.35 -22.14
N GLY A 411 31.75 -5.31 -21.70
CA GLY A 411 31.05 -6.26 -22.55
C GLY A 411 29.73 -6.67 -21.92
N SER A 412 28.93 -7.44 -22.64
CA SER A 412 27.68 -7.95 -22.09
C SER A 412 27.26 -9.27 -22.71
N THR A 413 26.37 -9.97 -22.03
CA THR A 413 25.68 -11.16 -22.55
C THR A 413 24.23 -11.14 -22.08
N ILE A 414 23.33 -11.78 -22.82
CA ILE A 414 21.92 -11.87 -22.45
C ILE A 414 21.65 -13.28 -21.96
N VAL A 415 21.12 -13.39 -20.75
CA VAL A 415 20.59 -14.63 -20.17
C VAL A 415 19.07 -14.60 -20.32
N THR A 416 18.51 -15.60 -20.99
CA THR A 416 17.07 -15.80 -21.03
C THR A 416 16.64 -16.55 -19.78
N VAL A 417 15.78 -15.92 -18.98
CA VAL A 417 15.22 -16.48 -17.76
C VAL A 417 13.75 -16.81 -18.02
N ASN A 418 13.37 -18.09 -17.91
CA ASN A 418 11.98 -18.50 -18.08
C ASN A 418 11.21 -18.26 -16.78
N ASN A 419 9.97 -17.81 -16.92
CA ASN A 419 9.01 -17.73 -15.82
C ASN A 419 8.66 -19.13 -15.30
N VAL A 420 8.49 -19.27 -13.99
CA VAL A 420 8.10 -20.50 -13.30
C VAL A 420 6.78 -20.24 -12.59
N ALA A 421 5.72 -20.89 -13.07
CA ALA A 421 4.40 -20.73 -12.47
C ALA A 421 4.40 -20.96 -10.93
N PRO A 422 3.66 -20.13 -10.16
CA PRO A 422 3.59 -20.27 -8.71
C PRO A 422 2.95 -21.58 -8.27
N THR A 423 3.32 -22.04 -7.08
CA THR A 423 2.63 -23.14 -6.41
C THR A 423 1.83 -22.62 -5.22
N ILE A 424 0.57 -23.05 -5.09
CA ILE A 424 -0.28 -22.70 -3.96
C ILE A 424 -0.80 -23.95 -3.23
N LEU A 425 -1.11 -23.80 -1.95
CA LEU A 425 -1.68 -24.84 -1.09
C LEU A 425 -2.68 -24.22 -0.11
N PHE A 426 -3.79 -24.93 0.18
CA PHE A 426 -4.66 -24.57 1.31
C PHE A 426 -3.94 -24.88 2.62
N THR A 427 -3.76 -23.86 3.46
CA THR A 427 -3.29 -24.01 4.85
C THR A 427 -4.47 -24.21 5.81
N THR A 428 -5.65 -23.70 5.45
CA THR A 428 -6.93 -23.95 6.14
C THR A 428 -8.02 -24.13 5.09
N ALA A 429 -8.64 -25.31 5.05
CA ALA A 429 -9.74 -25.63 4.13
C ALA A 429 -10.75 -26.57 4.79
N PRO A 430 -11.75 -26.03 5.51
CA PRO A 430 -12.83 -26.84 6.08
C PRO A 430 -13.63 -27.53 4.97
N ASP A 431 -13.92 -28.81 5.16
CA ASP A 431 -14.62 -29.67 4.20
C ASP A 431 -16.03 -30.11 4.68
N ASN A 432 -16.38 -29.77 5.92
CA ASN A 432 -17.68 -30.02 6.52
C ASN A 432 -18.13 -28.77 7.28
N VAL A 433 -19.27 -28.22 6.90
CA VAL A 433 -19.83 -26.96 7.43
C VAL A 433 -21.33 -27.12 7.63
N SER A 434 -21.92 -26.30 8.47
CA SER A 434 -23.38 -26.17 8.54
C SER A 434 -23.83 -25.00 7.67
N GLU A 435 -25.05 -25.04 7.17
CA GLU A 435 -25.65 -23.88 6.50
C GLU A 435 -25.80 -22.67 7.43
N GLY A 436 -26.02 -21.50 6.85
CA GLY A 436 -26.02 -20.22 7.53
C GLY A 436 -24.65 -19.81 8.10
N GLN A 437 -23.59 -20.60 7.88
CA GLN A 437 -22.23 -20.29 8.33
C GLN A 437 -21.40 -19.62 7.25
N THR A 438 -20.58 -18.67 7.70
CA THR A 438 -19.47 -18.10 6.93
C THR A 438 -18.16 -18.71 7.40
N VAL A 439 -17.37 -19.26 6.49
CA VAL A 439 -16.14 -19.99 6.79
C VAL A 439 -14.97 -19.43 5.99
N THR A 440 -13.83 -19.23 6.67
CA THR A 440 -12.60 -18.71 6.08
C THR A 440 -11.72 -19.82 5.53
N TYR A 441 -11.28 -19.65 4.29
CA TYR A 441 -10.27 -20.47 3.62
C TYR A 441 -8.97 -19.69 3.56
N ILE A 442 -7.85 -20.34 3.92
CA ILE A 442 -6.52 -19.73 3.94
C ILE A 442 -5.61 -20.56 3.06
N PHE A 443 -4.79 -19.89 2.26
CA PHE A 443 -3.83 -20.52 1.36
C PHE A 443 -2.51 -19.77 1.36
N SER A 444 -1.43 -20.46 0.98
CA SER A 444 -0.09 -19.89 0.84
C SER A 444 0.41 -20.00 -0.60
N TYR A 445 1.32 -19.12 -1.00
CA TYR A 445 2.06 -19.20 -2.26
C TYR A 445 3.52 -19.59 -2.01
N ASN A 446 4.12 -20.20 -3.02
CA ASN A 446 5.55 -20.43 -3.11
C ASN A 446 5.96 -20.33 -4.59
N ASP A 447 6.85 -19.38 -4.85
CA ASP A 447 7.35 -19.04 -6.18
C ASP A 447 8.88 -18.82 -6.10
N PRO A 448 9.69 -19.38 -7.00
CA PRO A 448 11.12 -19.07 -7.10
C PRO A 448 11.41 -17.62 -7.53
N GLY A 449 10.49 -16.99 -8.26
CA GLY A 449 10.55 -15.61 -8.74
C GLY A 449 10.13 -14.57 -7.70
N ASN A 450 10.51 -13.32 -7.94
CA ASN A 450 10.09 -12.18 -7.13
C ASN A 450 8.81 -11.55 -7.71
N ASP A 451 7.71 -12.30 -7.61
CA ASP A 451 6.44 -11.95 -8.25
C ASP A 451 5.39 -11.38 -7.32
N ASP A 452 4.50 -10.58 -7.91
CA ASP A 452 3.23 -10.20 -7.29
C ASP A 452 2.11 -11.13 -7.79
N PHE A 453 1.27 -11.63 -6.89
CA PHE A 453 0.20 -12.55 -7.25
C PHE A 453 -1.16 -11.88 -7.42
N THR A 454 -1.90 -12.28 -8.44
CA THR A 454 -3.29 -11.86 -8.66
C THR A 454 -4.21 -13.07 -8.82
N ALA A 455 -5.46 -12.97 -8.37
CA ALA A 455 -6.41 -14.06 -8.57
C ALA A 455 -6.73 -14.24 -10.06
N VAL A 456 -6.79 -15.49 -10.52
CA VAL A 456 -7.29 -15.81 -11.87
C VAL A 456 -8.78 -15.43 -11.94
N PRO A 457 -9.30 -14.93 -13.08
CA PRO A 457 -10.73 -14.65 -13.21
C PRO A 457 -11.56 -15.87 -12.79
N THR A 458 -12.68 -15.63 -12.09
CA THR A 458 -13.56 -16.64 -11.46
C THR A 458 -13.07 -17.24 -10.14
N PHE A 459 -11.88 -16.84 -9.66
CA PHE A 459 -11.37 -17.20 -8.33
C PHE A 459 -11.29 -15.98 -7.38
N PRO A 460 -11.41 -16.19 -6.06
CA PRO A 460 -11.82 -17.44 -5.40
C PRO A 460 -13.27 -17.82 -5.74
N GLY A 461 -13.53 -19.13 -5.82
CA GLY A 461 -14.86 -19.67 -6.10
C GLY A 461 -15.39 -20.47 -4.93
N CYS A 462 -16.60 -20.15 -4.45
CA CYS A 462 -17.26 -20.89 -3.36
C CYS A 462 -18.18 -22.04 -3.85
N GLY A 463 -18.17 -22.30 -5.16
CA GLY A 463 -18.98 -23.31 -5.83
C GLY A 463 -20.46 -22.92 -5.95
N THR A 464 -21.31 -23.85 -6.40
CA THR A 464 -22.73 -23.55 -6.74
C THR A 464 -23.61 -23.26 -5.52
N PHE A 465 -23.29 -23.86 -4.37
CA PHE A 465 -24.05 -23.70 -3.12
C PHE A 465 -23.30 -22.85 -2.08
N GLY A 466 -22.34 -22.05 -2.53
CA GLY A 466 -21.59 -21.13 -1.67
C GLY A 466 -21.48 -19.76 -2.32
N VAL A 467 -21.49 -18.73 -1.50
CA VAL A 467 -21.39 -17.33 -1.92
C VAL A 467 -20.09 -16.75 -1.36
N LEU A 468 -19.28 -16.15 -2.22
CA LEU A 468 -18.08 -15.41 -1.77
C LEU A 468 -18.53 -14.17 -0.98
N VAL A 469 -18.03 -14.04 0.25
CA VAL A 469 -18.31 -12.90 1.10
C VAL A 469 -17.05 -12.06 1.27
N GLY A 470 -17.21 -10.75 1.10
CA GLY A 470 -16.08 -9.82 1.14
C GLY A 470 -15.21 -9.93 -0.11
N SER A 471 -13.93 -9.57 0.04
CA SER A 471 -12.93 -9.62 -1.03
C SER A 471 -11.77 -10.52 -0.60
N LEU A 472 -11.09 -11.11 -1.58
CA LEU A 472 -9.83 -11.80 -1.36
C LEU A 472 -8.84 -10.88 -0.63
N SER A 473 -8.40 -11.32 0.54
CA SER A 473 -7.29 -10.70 1.28
C SER A 473 -6.00 -11.40 0.91
N LYS A 474 -4.93 -10.64 0.65
CA LYS A 474 -3.61 -11.19 0.28
C LYS A 474 -2.48 -10.43 0.96
N ASP A 475 -1.41 -11.14 1.29
CA ASP A 475 -0.10 -10.61 1.63
C ASP A 475 0.98 -11.24 0.73
N ALA A 476 2.27 -11.11 1.10
CA ALA A 476 3.40 -11.64 0.32
C ALA A 476 3.58 -13.16 0.40
N THR A 477 2.89 -13.84 1.32
CA THR A 477 3.08 -15.28 1.64
C THR A 477 1.82 -16.11 1.44
N GLY A 478 0.66 -15.50 1.52
CA GLY A 478 -0.62 -16.16 1.31
C GLY A 478 -1.79 -15.19 1.26
N GLY A 479 -2.98 -15.77 1.28
CA GLY A 479 -4.22 -15.03 1.28
C GLY A 479 -5.35 -15.79 1.96
N SER A 480 -6.46 -15.11 2.13
CA SER A 480 -7.68 -15.68 2.68
C SER A 480 -8.93 -15.12 2.02
N PHE A 481 -9.98 -15.93 1.99
CA PHE A 481 -11.30 -15.53 1.52
C PHE A 481 -12.39 -16.30 2.28
N ASP A 482 -13.58 -15.73 2.35
CA ASP A 482 -14.69 -16.28 3.11
C ASP A 482 -15.80 -16.77 2.18
N CYS A 483 -16.34 -17.96 2.45
CA CYS A 483 -17.52 -18.48 1.79
C CYS A 483 -18.67 -18.61 2.79
N PHE A 484 -19.83 -18.06 2.42
CA PHE A 484 -21.09 -18.26 3.13
C PHE A 484 -21.91 -19.34 2.43
N PHE A 485 -22.43 -20.29 3.20
CA PHE A 485 -23.24 -21.41 2.69
C PHE A 485 -24.68 -21.19 3.11
N PRO A 486 -25.56 -20.70 2.22
CA PRO A 486 -26.90 -20.26 2.59
C PRO A 486 -27.87 -21.41 2.96
N ASP A 487 -27.59 -22.63 2.50
CA ASP A 487 -28.61 -23.68 2.36
C ASP A 487 -27.95 -25.07 2.17
N GLY A 488 -28.54 -26.11 2.78
CA GLY A 488 -28.11 -27.50 2.77
C GLY A 488 -29.29 -28.48 3.04
N PRO A 489 -29.10 -29.80 2.85
CA PRO A 489 -27.86 -30.50 2.63
C PRO A 489 -27.39 -30.38 1.19
N ALA A 490 -26.15 -29.96 1.01
CA ALA A 490 -25.55 -29.80 -0.31
C ALA A 490 -24.08 -30.23 -0.31
N THR A 491 -23.58 -30.55 -1.50
CA THR A 491 -22.14 -30.71 -1.74
C THR A 491 -21.69 -29.71 -2.77
N THR A 492 -20.71 -28.88 -2.41
CA THR A 492 -20.14 -27.84 -3.28
C THR A 492 -18.62 -27.96 -3.34
N THR A 493 -17.98 -27.22 -4.23
CA THR A 493 -16.52 -27.21 -4.37
C THR A 493 -16.01 -25.79 -4.22
N VAL A 494 -15.19 -25.57 -3.19
CA VAL A 494 -14.47 -24.31 -3.00
C VAL A 494 -13.13 -24.42 -3.71
N SER A 495 -12.74 -23.36 -4.42
CA SER A 495 -11.58 -23.38 -5.31
C SER A 495 -10.82 -22.06 -5.31
N MET A 496 -9.51 -22.15 -5.54
CA MET A 496 -8.62 -21.00 -5.60
C MET A 496 -7.53 -21.22 -6.65
N GLN A 497 -7.22 -20.18 -7.41
CA GLN A 497 -6.10 -20.15 -8.34
C GLN A 497 -5.58 -18.71 -8.46
N VAL A 498 -4.26 -18.56 -8.46
CA VAL A 498 -3.59 -17.27 -8.68
C VAL A 498 -2.75 -17.34 -9.95
N LYS A 499 -2.34 -16.18 -10.44
CA LYS A 499 -1.31 -16.02 -11.45
C LYS A 499 -0.26 -15.03 -10.96
N ASP A 500 0.98 -15.24 -11.36
CA ASP A 500 2.07 -14.30 -11.13
C ASP A 500 1.93 -13.04 -11.99
N THR A 501 2.88 -12.12 -11.85
CA THR A 501 2.97 -10.87 -12.62
C THR A 501 3.33 -11.10 -14.09
N ASP A 502 4.00 -12.21 -14.38
CA ASP A 502 4.54 -12.57 -15.68
C ASP A 502 3.54 -13.38 -16.54
N GLY A 503 2.42 -13.78 -15.96
CA GLY A 503 1.21 -14.25 -16.61
C GLY A 503 0.88 -15.73 -16.42
N ASP A 504 1.75 -16.54 -15.81
CA ASP A 504 1.48 -17.95 -15.60
C ASP A 504 0.58 -18.20 -14.39
N SER A 505 -0.29 -19.20 -14.52
CA SER A 505 -1.25 -19.55 -13.47
C SER A 505 -0.71 -20.68 -12.59
N SER A 506 -0.96 -20.58 -11.29
CA SER A 506 -0.64 -21.62 -10.32
C SER A 506 -1.39 -22.92 -10.58
N ASN A 507 -1.06 -23.98 -9.83
CA ASN A 507 -1.97 -25.11 -9.68
C ASN A 507 -3.34 -24.64 -9.15
N ALA A 508 -4.42 -25.30 -9.58
CA ALA A 508 -5.75 -25.02 -9.09
C ALA A 508 -6.01 -25.80 -7.79
N LEU A 509 -6.37 -25.09 -6.73
CA LEU A 509 -6.83 -25.69 -5.50
C LEU A 509 -8.32 -25.95 -5.57
N SER A 510 -8.73 -27.09 -5.01
CA SER A 510 -10.14 -27.41 -4.81
C SER A 510 -10.31 -28.23 -3.55
N VAL A 511 -11.39 -27.99 -2.83
CA VAL A 511 -11.86 -28.80 -1.70
C VAL A 511 -13.35 -29.02 -1.86
N SER A 512 -13.79 -30.28 -1.72
CA SER A 512 -15.22 -30.60 -1.72
C SER A 512 -15.76 -30.35 -0.32
N VAL A 513 -16.79 -29.51 -0.22
CA VAL A 513 -17.40 -29.09 1.03
C VAL A 513 -18.78 -29.71 1.13
N THR A 514 -19.05 -30.39 2.23
CA THR A 514 -20.37 -30.89 2.62
C THR A 514 -21.03 -29.84 3.51
N VAL A 515 -22.15 -29.29 3.06
CA VAL A 515 -23.00 -28.37 3.83
C VAL A 515 -24.10 -29.20 4.47
N ASN A 516 -24.14 -29.23 5.79
CA ASN A 516 -25.17 -29.94 6.56
C ASN A 516 -26.34 -29.00 6.86
N ASN A 517 -27.57 -29.52 6.70
CA ASN A 517 -28.80 -28.88 7.18
C ASN A 517 -28.76 -28.69 8.71
N VAL A 518 -29.34 -27.59 9.19
CA VAL A 518 -29.54 -27.22 10.58
C VAL A 518 -31.03 -27.06 10.84
N ALA A 519 -31.59 -27.92 11.69
CA ALA A 519 -33.01 -27.87 12.03
C ALA A 519 -33.47 -26.49 12.56
N PRO A 520 -34.73 -26.10 12.28
CA PRO A 520 -35.30 -24.83 12.70
C PRO A 520 -35.43 -24.70 14.21
N ILE A 521 -35.48 -23.45 14.68
CA ILE A 521 -35.66 -23.12 16.09
C ILE A 521 -36.96 -22.34 16.28
N ILE A 522 -37.81 -22.82 17.20
CA ILE A 522 -38.98 -22.07 17.67
C ILE A 522 -38.53 -21.02 18.68
N THR A 523 -38.87 -19.77 18.41
CA THR A 523 -38.49 -18.61 19.23
C THR A 523 -39.61 -18.15 20.15
N ASP A 524 -40.87 -18.32 19.75
CA ASP A 524 -42.03 -17.96 20.57
C ASP A 524 -43.29 -18.76 20.18
N VAL A 525 -44.19 -18.95 21.14
CA VAL A 525 -45.52 -19.56 20.95
C VAL A 525 -46.55 -18.72 21.70
N THR A 526 -47.49 -18.14 20.97
CA THR A 526 -48.48 -17.21 21.51
C THR A 526 -49.90 -17.74 21.34
N LEU A 527 -50.78 -17.38 22.29
CA LEU A 527 -52.19 -17.75 22.29
C LEU A 527 -53.04 -16.47 22.22
N THR A 528 -54.06 -16.48 21.37
CA THR A 528 -55.05 -15.38 21.37
C THR A 528 -55.83 -15.27 22.69
N SER A 529 -56.11 -16.41 23.32
CA SER A 529 -56.62 -16.50 24.69
C SER A 529 -56.05 -17.74 25.39
N PRO A 530 -55.48 -17.62 26.60
CA PRO A 530 -54.99 -18.76 27.39
C PRO A 530 -56.12 -19.51 28.11
N THR A 531 -57.31 -18.91 28.21
CA THR A 531 -58.50 -19.54 28.80
C THR A 531 -59.67 -19.48 27.82
N VAL A 532 -60.34 -20.60 27.62
CA VAL A 532 -61.54 -20.71 26.77
C VAL A 532 -62.63 -21.50 27.49
N ASN A 533 -63.88 -21.36 27.05
CA ASN A 533 -64.95 -22.24 27.54
C ASN A 533 -64.96 -23.58 26.78
N GLU A 534 -65.64 -24.58 27.33
CA GLU A 534 -65.94 -25.85 26.65
C GLU A 534 -66.59 -25.60 25.29
N GLY A 535 -66.07 -26.28 24.26
CA GLY A 535 -66.45 -26.05 22.86
C GLY A 535 -65.84 -24.78 22.24
N GLY A 536 -65.08 -24.00 23.00
CA GLY A 536 -64.36 -22.83 22.55
C GLY A 536 -63.08 -23.16 21.78
N SER A 537 -62.47 -22.13 21.21
CA SER A 537 -61.25 -22.24 20.41
C SER A 537 -60.28 -21.11 20.71
N THR A 538 -58.98 -21.37 20.61
CA THR A 538 -57.93 -20.34 20.63
C THR A 538 -56.99 -20.55 19.45
N THR A 539 -56.53 -19.46 18.85
CA THR A 539 -55.48 -19.52 17.82
C THR A 539 -54.12 -19.56 18.50
N ILE A 540 -53.30 -20.54 18.09
CA ILE A 540 -51.88 -20.65 18.42
C ILE A 540 -51.09 -20.07 17.26
N THR A 541 -50.15 -19.18 17.55
CA THR A 541 -49.25 -18.57 16.57
C THR A 541 -47.80 -18.80 17.00
N VAL A 542 -46.94 -19.18 16.05
CA VAL A 542 -45.60 -19.72 16.29
C VAL A 542 -44.59 -18.87 15.55
N ALA A 543 -43.65 -18.27 16.28
CA ALA A 543 -42.51 -17.61 15.67
C ALA A 543 -41.34 -18.60 15.61
N ALA A 544 -40.81 -18.86 14.41
CA ALA A 544 -39.67 -19.75 14.20
C ALA A 544 -38.66 -19.11 13.24
N SER A 545 -37.41 -19.56 13.32
CA SER A 545 -36.32 -19.12 12.45
C SER A 545 -35.41 -20.28 12.11
N ASP A 546 -34.84 -20.24 10.91
CA ASP A 546 -33.85 -21.20 10.42
C ASP A 546 -32.55 -20.48 10.03
N LEU A 547 -31.43 -21.19 10.08
CA LEU A 547 -30.15 -20.74 9.53
C LEU A 547 -30.06 -20.95 8.01
N GLY A 548 -30.76 -21.96 7.47
CA GLY A 548 -31.03 -22.16 6.06
C GLY A 548 -31.94 -21.05 5.56
N ILE A 549 -31.35 -20.02 4.92
CA ILE A 549 -32.09 -18.80 4.57
C ILE A 549 -33.10 -19.02 3.43
N ASN A 550 -33.02 -20.15 2.74
CA ASN A 550 -33.92 -20.52 1.65
C ASN A 550 -35.00 -21.50 2.11
N ASP A 551 -34.95 -21.96 3.36
CA ASP A 551 -35.77 -23.05 3.84
C ASP A 551 -37.22 -22.64 3.95
N ILE A 552 -38.09 -23.53 3.50
CA ILE A 552 -39.53 -23.40 3.67
C ILE A 552 -39.94 -24.13 4.94
N LEU A 553 -40.29 -23.35 5.96
CA LEU A 553 -40.77 -23.88 7.25
C LEU A 553 -42.21 -24.41 7.16
N ARG A 554 -42.42 -25.56 7.79
CA ARG A 554 -43.74 -26.19 7.94
C ARG A 554 -44.03 -26.48 9.40
N TYR A 555 -45.25 -26.15 9.82
CA TYR A 555 -45.69 -26.16 11.21
C TYR A 555 -46.65 -27.33 11.44
N GLU A 556 -46.45 -28.06 12.53
CA GLU A 556 -47.30 -29.16 12.99
C GLU A 556 -47.83 -28.87 14.40
N PHE A 557 -49.11 -29.14 14.65
CA PHE A 557 -49.77 -28.85 15.93
C PHE A 557 -50.43 -30.10 16.52
N ASP A 558 -50.21 -30.30 17.82
CA ASP A 558 -50.91 -31.22 18.72
C ASP A 558 -51.89 -30.37 19.54
N CYS A 559 -53.18 -30.44 19.21
CA CYS A 559 -54.20 -29.61 19.84
C CYS A 559 -54.86 -30.27 21.06
N ASP A 560 -54.78 -31.58 21.20
CA ASP A 560 -55.56 -32.35 22.17
C ASP A 560 -54.73 -32.87 23.36
N GLY A 561 -53.40 -32.75 23.28
CA GLY A 561 -52.47 -33.07 24.35
C GLY A 561 -52.27 -34.57 24.55
N ILE A 562 -52.64 -35.41 23.58
CA ILE A 562 -52.42 -36.87 23.65
C ILE A 562 -51.07 -37.28 23.02
N GLY A 563 -50.28 -36.31 22.56
CA GLY A 563 -48.92 -36.50 22.06
C GLY A 563 -48.83 -36.87 20.57
N GLY A 564 -49.96 -36.84 19.85
CA GLY A 564 -50.00 -36.92 18.39
C GLY A 564 -49.97 -35.51 17.78
N PHE A 565 -49.42 -35.37 16.58
CA PHE A 565 -49.59 -34.15 15.80
C PHE A 565 -50.71 -34.40 14.79
N GLU A 566 -51.94 -34.06 15.16
CA GLU A 566 -53.13 -34.28 14.31
C GLU A 566 -53.16 -33.31 13.14
N ILE A 567 -52.55 -32.13 13.31
CA ILE A 567 -52.41 -31.13 12.26
C ILE A 567 -51.10 -31.38 11.54
N VAL A 568 -51.26 -31.91 10.33
CA VAL A 568 -50.16 -32.21 9.40
C VAL A 568 -49.36 -30.95 9.01
N PRO A 569 -48.11 -31.09 8.54
CA PRO A 569 -47.27 -29.96 8.21
C PRO A 569 -47.94 -28.96 7.24
N GLN A 570 -48.02 -27.70 7.64
CA GLN A 570 -48.60 -26.60 6.85
C GLN A 570 -47.69 -25.36 6.82
N LEU A 571 -47.89 -24.46 5.87
CA LEU A 571 -47.09 -23.23 5.75
C LEU A 571 -47.52 -22.11 6.69
N ASP A 572 -48.78 -22.12 7.13
CA ASP A 572 -49.29 -21.12 8.04
C ASP A 572 -48.67 -21.33 9.44
N ASP A 573 -48.07 -20.26 9.97
CA ASP A 573 -47.44 -20.21 11.29
C ASP A 573 -48.45 -20.17 12.44
N PHE A 574 -49.73 -20.37 12.14
CA PHE A 574 -50.81 -20.40 13.11
C PHE A 574 -51.83 -21.48 12.81
N PHE A 575 -52.51 -21.94 13.87
CA PHE A 575 -53.65 -22.83 13.76
C PHE A 575 -54.68 -22.56 14.86
N GLN A 576 -55.96 -22.71 14.55
CA GLN A 576 -57.05 -22.55 15.52
C GLN A 576 -57.45 -23.91 16.10
N CYS A 577 -57.03 -24.18 17.34
CA CYS A 577 -57.44 -25.40 18.04
C CYS A 577 -58.80 -25.20 18.73
N SER A 578 -59.64 -26.25 18.71
CA SER A 578 -60.94 -26.31 19.39
C SER A 578 -60.91 -27.31 20.55
N PHE A 579 -61.51 -26.96 21.68
CA PHE A 579 -61.40 -27.72 22.93
C PHE A 579 -62.77 -28.18 23.42
N PRO A 580 -63.18 -29.42 23.10
CA PRO A 580 -64.50 -29.94 23.45
C PRO A 580 -64.62 -30.46 24.88
N LEU A 581 -63.51 -30.61 25.61
CA LEU A 581 -63.47 -31.14 26.97
C LEU A 581 -62.84 -30.12 27.92
N VAL A 582 -63.38 -30.04 29.13
CA VAL A 582 -62.86 -29.19 30.20
C VAL A 582 -61.55 -29.72 30.77
N GLY A 583 -60.71 -28.81 31.27
CA GLY A 583 -59.40 -29.12 31.85
C GLY A 583 -58.26 -28.30 31.25
N ASP A 584 -57.06 -28.51 31.78
CA ASP A 584 -55.84 -27.93 31.22
C ASP A 584 -55.31 -28.85 30.10
N ILE A 585 -55.35 -28.36 28.86
CA ILE A 585 -54.89 -29.08 27.68
C ILE A 585 -53.52 -28.54 27.28
N THR A 586 -52.52 -29.42 27.20
CA THR A 586 -51.20 -29.07 26.70
C THR A 586 -51.20 -29.15 25.19
N VAL A 587 -50.88 -28.04 24.53
CA VAL A 587 -50.70 -27.95 23.08
C VAL A 587 -49.22 -28.05 22.78
N ASN A 588 -48.84 -28.97 21.90
CA ASN A 588 -47.46 -29.10 21.44
C ASN A 588 -47.34 -28.61 19.99
N VAL A 589 -46.19 -28.02 19.67
CA VAL A 589 -45.86 -27.58 18.32
C VAL A 589 -44.43 -27.96 17.99
N ARG A 590 -44.20 -28.34 16.74
CA ARG A 590 -42.86 -28.46 16.15
C ARG A 590 -42.85 -27.85 14.76
N VAL A 591 -41.67 -27.46 14.32
CA VAL A 591 -41.45 -26.88 12.98
C VAL A 591 -40.42 -27.75 12.27
N ALA A 592 -40.64 -28.00 10.99
CA ALA A 592 -39.70 -28.72 10.14
C ALA A 592 -39.35 -27.85 8.93
N ASP A 593 -38.09 -27.93 8.50
CA ASP A 593 -37.65 -27.33 7.23
C ASP A 593 -37.99 -28.23 6.03
N GLU A 594 -37.58 -27.84 4.82
CA GLU A 594 -37.80 -28.65 3.61
C GLU A 594 -36.79 -29.77 3.40
N ASP A 595 -35.70 -29.73 4.16
CA ASP A 595 -34.52 -30.57 4.07
C ASP A 595 -34.46 -31.65 5.16
N GLY A 596 -35.54 -31.78 5.93
CA GLY A 596 -35.80 -32.85 6.88
C GLY A 596 -35.34 -32.58 8.31
N GLY A 597 -34.85 -31.39 8.62
CA GLY A 597 -34.59 -30.96 9.98
C GLY A 597 -35.91 -30.63 10.70
N VAL A 598 -35.95 -30.94 11.99
CA VAL A 598 -37.14 -30.78 12.83
C VAL A 598 -36.73 -30.16 14.14
N SER A 599 -37.42 -29.10 14.54
CA SER A 599 -37.20 -28.39 15.80
C SER A 599 -37.45 -29.28 17.00
N ASP A 600 -36.90 -28.88 18.14
CA ASP A 600 -37.41 -29.36 19.43
C ASP A 600 -38.89 -28.99 19.58
N ILE A 601 -39.63 -29.77 20.36
CA ILE A 601 -41.05 -29.54 20.63
C ILE A 601 -41.19 -28.36 21.61
N ALA A 602 -41.97 -27.36 21.23
CA ALA A 602 -42.43 -26.31 22.15
C ALA A 602 -43.85 -26.63 22.63
N SER A 603 -44.14 -26.32 23.90
CA SER A 603 -45.43 -26.63 24.52
C SER A 603 -46.04 -25.41 25.20
N THR A 604 -47.36 -25.26 25.12
CA THR A 604 -48.14 -24.27 25.87
C THR A 604 -49.39 -24.91 26.47
N THR A 605 -50.07 -24.24 27.40
CA THR A 605 -51.26 -24.78 28.08
C THR A 605 -52.47 -23.89 27.86
N VAL A 606 -53.58 -24.50 27.49
CA VAL A 606 -54.89 -23.84 27.38
C VAL A 606 -55.79 -24.36 28.49
N THR A 607 -56.32 -23.46 29.31
CA THR A 607 -57.29 -23.80 30.37
C THR A 607 -58.71 -23.74 29.82
N VAL A 608 -59.42 -24.86 29.84
CA VAL A 608 -60.79 -24.99 29.32
C VAL A 608 -61.80 -25.05 30.48
N THR A 609 -62.67 -24.05 30.59
CA THR A 609 -63.69 -23.93 31.65
C THR A 609 -65.07 -24.36 31.16
N PRO A 610 -65.96 -24.92 32.02
CA PRO A 610 -67.33 -25.24 31.61
C PRO A 610 -68.11 -24.01 31.12
N ALA A 611 -69.01 -24.21 30.14
CA ALA A 611 -69.93 -23.15 29.69
C ALA A 611 -71.12 -22.99 30.68
N LEU A 612 -71.37 -21.78 31.18
CA LEU A 612 -72.51 -21.48 32.07
C LEU A 612 -73.82 -21.40 31.26
N ALA A 613 -74.88 -22.10 31.69
CA ALA A 613 -76.23 -21.98 31.13
C ALA A 613 -77.31 -21.92 32.24
N LEU A 614 -77.91 -20.74 32.40
CA LEU A 614 -79.03 -20.48 33.32
C LEU A 614 -80.35 -20.54 32.56
N TYR A 615 -81.39 -21.03 33.24
CA TYR A 615 -82.75 -21.14 32.74
C TYR A 615 -83.70 -20.47 33.73
N VAL A 616 -84.54 -19.57 33.22
CA VAL A 616 -85.50 -18.82 34.01
C VAL A 616 -86.91 -19.21 33.57
N ALA A 617 -87.73 -19.61 34.52
CA ALA A 617 -89.14 -19.91 34.33
C ALA A 617 -89.93 -18.60 34.48
N ASP A 618 -90.77 -18.30 33.50
CA ASP A 618 -91.58 -17.08 33.43
C ASP A 618 -93.06 -17.46 33.40
N ASN A 619 -93.86 -16.86 34.30
CA ASN A 619 -95.31 -17.02 34.35
C ASN A 619 -96.05 -15.94 33.51
N SER A 620 -95.31 -15.16 32.71
CA SER A 620 -95.84 -14.08 31.91
C SER A 620 -96.81 -14.63 30.87
N GLN A 621 -98.06 -14.17 31.01
CA GLN A 621 -99.07 -14.17 29.96
C GLN A 621 -98.66 -13.15 28.88
N GLY A 622 -97.52 -13.39 28.22
CA GLY A 622 -96.92 -12.56 27.18
C GLY A 622 -97.76 -12.51 25.89
N GLY A 623 -99.06 -12.22 26.01
CA GLY A 623 -100.05 -12.40 24.95
C GLY A 623 -100.34 -13.87 24.61
N SER A 624 -99.78 -14.81 25.37
CA SER A 624 -99.88 -16.26 25.26
C SER A 624 -100.61 -16.82 26.49
N THR A 625 -101.38 -17.91 26.32
CA THR A 625 -102.02 -18.64 27.44
C THR A 625 -101.08 -19.65 28.11
N ASP A 626 -99.87 -19.79 27.59
CA ASP A 626 -98.83 -20.75 27.96
C ASP A 626 -97.70 -20.08 28.80
N GLY A 627 -97.12 -20.78 29.76
CA GLY A 627 -95.92 -20.34 30.51
C GLY A 627 -94.64 -20.44 29.68
N GLU A 628 -93.53 -19.84 30.11
CA GLU A 628 -92.30 -19.77 29.30
C GLU A 628 -91.03 -20.16 30.07
N VAL A 629 -90.01 -20.61 29.34
CA VAL A 629 -88.65 -20.81 29.85
C VAL A 629 -87.67 -20.06 28.97
N TRP A 630 -86.85 -19.21 29.58
CA TRP A 630 -85.83 -18.39 28.96
C TRP A 630 -84.44 -18.93 29.29
N LYS A 631 -83.53 -18.96 28.31
CA LYS A 631 -82.15 -19.43 28.48
C LYS A 631 -81.15 -18.27 28.42
N TYR A 632 -80.16 -18.32 29.30
CA TYR A 632 -79.06 -17.37 29.44
C TYR A 632 -77.74 -18.16 29.48
N ASP A 633 -77.08 -18.28 28.33
CA ASP A 633 -75.83 -19.05 28.14
C ASP A 633 -74.63 -18.17 27.74
N GLY A 634 -74.66 -16.90 28.14
CA GLY A 634 -73.77 -15.85 27.66
C GLY A 634 -74.43 -14.90 26.65
N SER A 635 -75.62 -15.24 26.14
CA SER A 635 -76.50 -14.32 25.42
C SER A 635 -77.06 -13.25 26.36
N ASN A 636 -76.90 -11.97 26.00
CA ASN A 636 -77.55 -10.84 26.68
C ASN A 636 -78.18 -9.89 25.63
N PRO A 637 -79.52 -9.77 25.56
CA PRO A 637 -80.51 -10.42 26.43
C PRO A 637 -80.57 -11.95 26.19
N GLY A 638 -81.12 -12.68 27.16
CA GLY A 638 -81.47 -14.09 26.99
C GLY A 638 -82.53 -14.30 25.91
N PHE A 639 -82.77 -15.55 25.53
CA PHE A 639 -83.75 -15.89 24.50
C PHE A 639 -84.80 -16.88 25.02
N LEU A 640 -86.02 -16.81 24.46
CA LEU A 640 -87.08 -17.78 24.73
C LEU A 640 -86.63 -19.16 24.29
N PHE A 641 -86.42 -20.06 25.26
CA PHE A 641 -85.99 -21.43 25.01
C PHE A 641 -87.19 -22.31 24.69
N LYS A 642 -88.30 -22.15 25.42
CA LYS A 642 -89.52 -22.93 25.21
C LYS A 642 -90.77 -22.25 25.78
N SER A 643 -91.89 -22.40 25.10
CA SER A 643 -93.23 -22.25 25.70
C SER A 643 -93.67 -23.57 26.32
N LEU A 644 -94.09 -23.53 27.58
CA LEU A 644 -94.64 -24.64 28.35
C LEU A 644 -96.11 -24.89 27.94
N PRO A 645 -96.65 -26.10 28.10
CA PRO A 645 -98.07 -26.34 27.86
C PRO A 645 -98.97 -25.49 28.77
N ASN A 646 -100.20 -25.15 28.33
CA ASN A 646 -101.21 -24.41 29.12
C ASN A 646 -101.44 -24.95 30.55
N VAL A 647 -101.26 -26.25 30.76
CA VAL A 647 -101.40 -26.90 32.08
C VAL A 647 -100.22 -26.59 33.03
N ASN A 648 -99.17 -25.95 32.54
CA ASN A 648 -98.01 -25.52 33.31
C ASN A 648 -97.75 -24.02 33.07
N ALA A 649 -98.83 -23.26 32.94
CA ALA A 649 -98.79 -21.83 32.66
C ALA A 649 -98.48 -20.98 33.90
N ASN A 650 -98.74 -21.49 35.11
CA ASN A 650 -98.47 -20.81 36.38
C ASN A 650 -97.29 -21.48 37.10
N ASN A 651 -96.22 -21.73 36.35
CA ASN A 651 -94.98 -22.27 36.89
C ASN A 651 -94.32 -21.25 37.84
N THR A 652 -93.85 -21.72 38.99
CA THR A 652 -93.19 -20.89 40.01
C THR A 652 -91.75 -21.34 40.26
N GLY A 653 -91.50 -22.64 40.18
CA GLY A 653 -90.17 -23.21 40.32
C GLY A 653 -89.71 -23.96 39.09
N ILE A 654 -88.41 -23.95 38.84
CA ILE A 654 -87.73 -24.78 37.84
C ILE A 654 -86.44 -25.34 38.44
N THR A 655 -86.12 -26.59 38.11
CA THR A 655 -84.85 -27.21 38.48
C THR A 655 -84.42 -28.22 37.44
N THR A 656 -83.17 -28.67 37.51
CA THR A 656 -82.66 -29.72 36.63
C THR A 656 -82.01 -30.85 37.43
N ASN A 657 -82.19 -32.07 36.92
CA ASN A 657 -81.49 -33.24 37.45
C ASN A 657 -81.22 -34.24 36.34
N ASN A 658 -79.96 -34.66 36.20
CA ASN A 658 -79.53 -35.67 35.22
C ASN A 658 -80.03 -35.37 33.79
N GLY A 659 -79.91 -34.11 33.35
CA GLY A 659 -80.33 -33.66 32.01
C GLY A 659 -81.84 -33.49 31.80
N ASN A 660 -82.67 -33.74 32.80
CA ASN A 660 -84.12 -33.46 32.77
C ASN A 660 -84.43 -32.15 33.48
N PHE A 661 -85.45 -31.44 32.98
CA PHE A 661 -86.03 -30.27 33.64
C PHE A 661 -87.26 -30.67 34.43
N TRP A 662 -87.46 -30.00 35.55
CA TRP A 662 -88.63 -30.18 36.41
C TRP A 662 -89.19 -28.81 36.75
N THR A 663 -90.49 -28.63 36.63
CA THR A 663 -91.17 -27.40 37.06
C THR A 663 -92.28 -27.73 38.03
N VAL A 664 -92.64 -26.77 38.87
CA VAL A 664 -93.83 -26.86 39.73
C VAL A 664 -94.80 -25.76 39.36
N ASP A 665 -96.09 -26.11 39.23
CA ASP A 665 -97.18 -25.20 38.93
C ASP A 665 -98.02 -24.95 40.19
N ARG A 666 -98.27 -23.67 40.48
CA ARG A 666 -98.98 -23.21 41.67
C ARG A 666 -100.50 -23.40 41.59
N THR A 667 -101.09 -23.33 40.41
CA THR A 667 -102.55 -23.38 40.26
C THR A 667 -103.05 -24.82 40.18
N ASP A 668 -102.28 -25.69 39.54
CA ASP A 668 -102.66 -27.07 39.34
C ASP A 668 -102.13 -28.00 40.46
N ASP A 669 -101.24 -27.52 41.33
CA ASP A 669 -100.55 -28.30 42.37
C ASP A 669 -99.85 -29.54 41.78
N VAL A 670 -99.13 -29.36 40.68
CA VAL A 670 -98.48 -30.45 39.91
C VAL A 670 -97.00 -30.14 39.65
N VAL A 671 -96.19 -31.19 39.69
CA VAL A 671 -94.82 -31.18 39.17
C VAL A 671 -94.78 -31.77 37.78
N TYR A 672 -94.22 -31.03 36.83
CA TYR A 672 -94.02 -31.45 35.45
C TYR A 672 -92.57 -31.82 35.19
N LYS A 673 -92.34 -32.92 34.47
CA LYS A 673 -91.01 -33.35 34.02
C LYS A 673 -90.86 -33.17 32.51
N TYR A 674 -89.70 -32.67 32.11
CA TYR A 674 -89.31 -32.52 30.71
C TYR A 674 -87.93 -33.11 30.44
N ASP A 675 -87.70 -33.55 29.21
CA ASP A 675 -86.34 -33.83 28.75
C ASP A 675 -85.53 -32.55 28.50
N SER A 676 -84.28 -32.70 28.07
CA SER A 676 -83.37 -31.58 27.77
C SER A 676 -83.85 -30.63 26.66
N SER A 677 -84.87 -31.02 25.88
CA SER A 677 -85.48 -30.23 24.80
C SER A 677 -86.82 -29.58 25.19
N PHE A 678 -87.21 -29.71 26.47
CA PHE A 678 -88.53 -29.40 26.98
C PHE A 678 -89.66 -30.14 26.24
N SER A 679 -89.42 -31.37 25.80
CA SER A 679 -90.50 -32.25 25.37
C SER A 679 -91.07 -32.95 26.61
N VAL A 680 -92.40 -32.96 26.74
CA VAL A 680 -93.10 -33.48 27.93
C VAL A 680 -92.78 -34.95 28.13
N PHE A 681 -92.27 -35.30 29.32
CA PHE A 681 -92.03 -36.69 29.74
C PHE A 681 -93.23 -37.19 30.55
N ALA A 682 -93.64 -38.44 30.33
CA ALA A 682 -94.89 -39.03 30.83
C ALA A 682 -94.94 -39.37 32.35
N VAL A 683 -94.20 -38.66 33.20
CA VAL A 683 -94.30 -38.77 34.66
C VAL A 683 -94.46 -37.37 35.26
N ASP A 684 -95.72 -36.99 35.44
CA ASP A 684 -96.24 -35.92 36.27
C ASP A 684 -96.70 -36.50 37.62
N PHE A 685 -96.67 -35.70 38.68
CA PHE A 685 -97.28 -36.09 39.95
C PHE A 685 -97.93 -34.89 40.64
N ASN A 686 -99.05 -35.15 41.30
CA ASN A 686 -99.75 -34.17 42.10
C ASN A 686 -99.01 -33.98 43.43
N LEU A 687 -99.00 -32.74 43.91
CA LEU A 687 -98.49 -32.40 45.23
C LEU A 687 -99.42 -32.94 46.33
N ASP A 688 -98.89 -33.01 47.55
CA ASP A 688 -99.69 -33.34 48.73
C ASP A 688 -100.80 -32.31 48.91
N GLY A 689 -101.98 -32.71 49.39
CA GLY A 689 -103.11 -31.79 49.54
C GLY A 689 -102.89 -30.65 50.55
N ASN A 690 -101.78 -30.67 51.31
CA ASN A 690 -101.35 -29.55 52.15
C ASN A 690 -100.30 -28.64 51.50
N ASN A 691 -99.78 -28.99 50.32
CA ASN A 691 -98.86 -28.19 49.53
C ASN A 691 -99.66 -27.51 48.41
N GLN A 692 -100.24 -26.35 48.71
CA GLN A 692 -101.23 -25.63 47.90
C GLN A 692 -100.71 -24.30 47.33
N ASP A 693 -99.52 -23.85 47.73
CA ASP A 693 -98.88 -22.66 47.18
C ASP A 693 -97.37 -22.90 46.98
N PRO A 694 -96.99 -23.79 46.04
CA PRO A 694 -95.59 -24.11 45.80
C PRO A 694 -94.84 -22.95 45.13
N GLU A 695 -93.71 -22.53 45.70
CA GLU A 695 -92.90 -21.41 45.19
C GLU A 695 -91.58 -21.86 44.55
N GLY A 696 -91.09 -23.06 44.87
CA GLY A 696 -89.83 -23.54 44.33
C GLY A 696 -89.69 -25.05 44.39
N ILE A 697 -88.87 -25.60 43.51
CA ILE A 697 -88.55 -27.02 43.46
C ILE A 697 -87.04 -27.23 43.31
N THR A 698 -86.50 -28.24 43.96
CA THR A 698 -85.16 -28.77 43.67
C THR A 698 -85.19 -30.30 43.59
N VAL A 699 -84.42 -30.88 42.67
CA VAL A 699 -84.36 -32.34 42.47
C VAL A 699 -82.92 -32.80 42.54
N LYS A 700 -82.64 -33.78 43.40
CA LYS A 700 -81.29 -34.33 43.56
C LYS A 700 -81.32 -35.83 43.74
N THR A 701 -80.36 -36.49 43.09
CA THR A 701 -80.02 -37.88 43.38
C THR A 701 -79.02 -37.91 44.52
N ILE A 702 -79.44 -38.45 45.67
CA ILE A 702 -78.60 -38.72 46.83
C ILE A 702 -78.43 -40.23 46.98
N VAL A 703 -77.59 -40.68 47.93
CA VAL A 703 -77.34 -42.12 48.18
C VAL A 703 -78.63 -42.92 48.41
N ALA A 704 -79.66 -42.30 49.01
CA ALA A 704 -80.94 -42.93 49.30
C ALA A 704 -81.90 -43.01 48.09
N GLY A 705 -81.63 -42.32 46.99
CA GLY A 705 -82.52 -42.22 45.83
C GLY A 705 -82.61 -40.82 45.23
N THR A 706 -83.46 -40.64 44.23
CA THR A 706 -83.76 -39.33 43.64
C THR A 706 -85.05 -38.79 44.23
N PHE A 707 -85.00 -37.60 44.82
CA PHE A 707 -86.14 -36.94 45.44
C PHE A 707 -86.34 -35.53 44.89
N ALA A 708 -87.58 -35.08 44.94
CA ALA A 708 -87.95 -33.67 44.75
C ALA A 708 -88.27 -33.04 46.10
N TRP A 709 -87.75 -31.84 46.33
CA TRP A 709 -88.13 -31.00 47.46
C TRP A 709 -88.84 -29.77 46.92
N VAL A 710 -90.08 -29.56 47.36
CA VAL A 710 -90.92 -28.44 46.96
C VAL A 710 -91.20 -27.60 48.20
N VAL A 711 -90.95 -26.29 48.10
CA VAL A 711 -91.22 -25.35 49.19
C VAL A 711 -92.59 -24.69 48.99
N ASP A 712 -93.36 -24.58 50.07
CA ASP A 712 -94.72 -24.07 50.11
C ASP A 712 -94.81 -22.77 50.93
N ASP A 713 -95.46 -21.75 50.38
CA ASP A 713 -95.67 -20.43 51.02
C ASP A 713 -96.83 -20.44 52.03
N ASP A 714 -97.90 -21.21 51.78
CA ASP A 714 -99.11 -21.23 52.61
C ASP A 714 -98.82 -21.75 54.03
N ASP A 715 -98.06 -22.85 54.14
CA ASP A 715 -97.76 -23.47 55.44
C ASP A 715 -96.29 -23.37 55.88
N ASN A 716 -95.44 -22.68 55.09
CA ASN A 716 -94.01 -22.45 55.33
C ASN A 716 -93.27 -23.78 55.59
N ARG A 717 -93.48 -24.77 54.72
CA ARG A 717 -92.82 -26.07 54.78
C ARG A 717 -92.10 -26.44 53.49
N VAL A 718 -91.21 -27.41 53.62
CA VAL A 718 -90.66 -28.14 52.47
C VAL A 718 -91.20 -29.56 52.48
N TYR A 719 -91.78 -29.96 51.36
CA TYR A 719 -92.33 -31.28 51.09
C TYR A 719 -91.34 -32.11 50.26
N ARG A 720 -91.00 -33.30 50.73
CA ARG A 720 -90.11 -34.25 50.01
C ARG A 720 -90.91 -35.36 49.33
N TYR A 721 -90.78 -35.48 48.01
CA TYR A 721 -91.51 -36.44 47.17
C TYR A 721 -90.58 -37.52 46.59
N ASP A 722 -91.08 -38.76 46.56
CA ASP A 722 -90.48 -39.86 45.81
C ASP A 722 -90.94 -39.81 44.33
N LEU A 723 -89.98 -39.80 43.41
CA LEU A 723 -90.23 -39.71 41.97
C LEU A 723 -90.81 -41.00 41.35
N THR A 724 -90.91 -42.09 42.11
CA THR A 724 -91.47 -43.36 41.64
C THR A 724 -92.99 -43.49 41.88
N GLY A 725 -93.61 -42.55 42.60
CA GLY A 725 -95.04 -42.61 42.92
C GLY A 725 -95.71 -41.34 43.45
N GLY A 726 -95.03 -40.19 43.49
CA GLY A 726 -95.66 -38.89 43.78
C GLY A 726 -96.14 -38.67 45.21
N THR A 727 -95.79 -39.56 46.15
CA THR A 727 -96.20 -39.45 47.55
C THR A 727 -95.20 -38.60 48.35
N SER A 728 -95.70 -37.63 49.13
CA SER A 728 -94.91 -36.93 50.14
C SER A 728 -94.47 -37.91 51.23
N VAL A 729 -93.17 -38.00 51.48
CA VAL A 729 -92.59 -38.97 52.42
C VAL A 729 -92.48 -38.36 53.81
N VAL A 730 -92.01 -37.12 53.91
CA VAL A 730 -91.89 -36.35 55.17
C VAL A 730 -91.84 -34.85 54.84
N PRO A 731 -92.84 -34.04 55.24
CA PRO A 731 -92.69 -32.59 55.25
C PRO A 731 -91.97 -32.12 56.51
N TRP A 732 -91.23 -31.02 56.43
CA TRP A 732 -90.61 -30.35 57.57
C TRP A 732 -90.87 -28.84 57.54
N SER A 733 -91.02 -28.24 58.71
CA SER A 733 -91.27 -26.81 58.86
C SER A 733 -89.99 -26.01 58.76
N LEU A 734 -90.05 -24.90 58.03
CA LEU A 734 -88.98 -23.91 57.98
C LEU A 734 -88.78 -23.26 59.37
N ASP A 735 -87.62 -22.63 59.58
CA ASP A 735 -87.35 -21.90 60.83
C ASP A 735 -88.33 -20.74 61.02
N ASP A 736 -88.60 -20.34 62.27
CA ASP A 736 -89.56 -19.27 62.62
C ASP A 736 -89.32 -17.93 61.90
N GLY A 737 -88.10 -17.68 61.40
CA GLY A 737 -87.75 -16.48 60.63
C GLY A 737 -87.96 -16.60 59.12
N ASN A 738 -87.99 -17.83 58.59
CA ASN A 738 -88.18 -18.09 57.16
C ASN A 738 -89.68 -18.16 56.87
N VAL A 739 -90.28 -16.98 56.80
CA VAL A 739 -91.67 -16.77 56.44
C VAL A 739 -91.73 -16.26 55.01
N ASN A 740 -92.64 -16.81 54.21
CA ASN A 740 -92.75 -16.50 52.79
C ASN A 740 -91.55 -16.93 51.93
N PRO A 741 -91.25 -18.24 51.87
CA PRO A 741 -90.22 -18.76 50.98
C PRO A 741 -90.54 -18.42 49.52
N ARG A 742 -89.52 -18.05 48.75
CA ARG A 742 -89.62 -17.76 47.31
C ARG A 742 -88.89 -18.75 46.44
N GLY A 743 -87.96 -19.53 46.98
CA GLY A 743 -87.30 -20.56 46.20
C GLY A 743 -86.43 -21.49 47.01
N ILE A 744 -86.06 -22.62 46.40
CA ILE A 744 -85.27 -23.68 47.02
C ILE A 744 -84.23 -24.22 46.03
N THR A 745 -83.02 -24.50 46.53
CA THR A 745 -81.97 -25.17 45.74
C THR A 745 -81.11 -26.08 46.61
N THR A 746 -80.26 -26.90 46.00
CA THR A 746 -79.32 -27.77 46.71
C THR A 746 -78.00 -27.95 45.96
N ASP A 747 -76.89 -27.95 46.69
CA ASP A 747 -75.58 -28.39 46.19
C ASP A 747 -75.41 -29.92 46.26
N GLY A 748 -76.35 -30.62 46.90
CA GLY A 748 -76.33 -32.06 47.18
C GLY A 748 -75.86 -32.45 48.58
N ALA A 749 -75.36 -31.49 49.35
CA ALA A 749 -75.01 -31.66 50.76
C ALA A 749 -75.91 -30.81 51.68
N SER A 750 -76.43 -29.70 51.18
CA SER A 750 -77.31 -28.78 51.90
C SER A 750 -78.45 -28.28 51.00
N ILE A 751 -79.56 -27.94 51.63
CA ILE A 751 -80.70 -27.29 51.01
C ILE A 751 -80.65 -25.80 51.38
N PHE A 752 -80.82 -24.93 50.40
CA PHE A 752 -80.88 -23.49 50.58
C PHE A 752 -82.29 -23.02 50.22
N VAL A 753 -82.93 -22.30 51.14
CA VAL A 753 -84.27 -21.71 50.93
C VAL A 753 -84.13 -20.21 51.04
N VAL A 754 -84.58 -19.47 50.04
CA VAL A 754 -84.60 -18.01 50.06
C VAL A 754 -86.01 -17.53 50.40
N ASP A 755 -86.13 -16.52 51.25
CA ASP A 755 -87.39 -15.91 51.62
C ASP A 755 -87.61 -14.53 50.98
N ASN A 756 -88.79 -13.98 51.18
CA ASN A 756 -89.16 -12.66 50.67
C ASN A 756 -88.43 -11.49 51.38
N ASP A 757 -87.89 -11.73 52.58
CA ASP A 757 -87.07 -10.75 53.33
C ASP A 757 -85.60 -10.72 52.84
N LYS A 758 -85.28 -11.52 51.81
CA LYS A 758 -83.99 -11.57 51.10
C LYS A 758 -82.90 -12.22 51.94
N PHE A 759 -83.29 -13.18 52.77
CA PHE A 759 -82.39 -14.03 53.52
C PHE A 759 -82.36 -15.43 52.93
N VAL A 760 -81.18 -16.03 52.84
CA VAL A 760 -81.00 -17.43 52.44
C VAL A 760 -80.77 -18.27 53.69
N TYR A 761 -81.71 -19.14 54.00
CA TYR A 761 -81.63 -20.15 55.04
C TYR A 761 -80.97 -21.41 54.52
N LYS A 762 -80.26 -22.12 55.40
CA LYS A 762 -79.52 -23.33 55.06
C LYS A 762 -79.93 -24.50 55.96
N TYR A 763 -80.24 -25.62 55.34
CA TYR A 763 -80.67 -26.86 55.98
C TYR A 763 -79.79 -28.01 55.49
N ASP A 764 -79.69 -29.10 56.26
CA ASP A 764 -79.21 -30.37 55.72
C ASP A 764 -80.28 -31.03 54.82
N MET A 765 -79.94 -32.16 54.22
CA MET A 765 -80.84 -32.86 53.28
C MET A 765 -82.10 -33.46 53.94
N ASP A 766 -82.14 -33.53 55.27
CA ASP A 766 -83.27 -34.01 56.06
C ASP A 766 -84.11 -32.85 56.66
N GLY A 767 -83.77 -31.60 56.36
CA GLY A 767 -84.51 -30.42 56.78
C GLY A 767 -84.12 -29.88 58.15
N ILE A 768 -82.97 -30.29 58.69
CA ILE A 768 -82.46 -29.75 59.96
C ILE A 768 -81.69 -28.45 59.67
N PRO A 769 -81.97 -27.34 60.37
CA PRO A 769 -81.24 -26.09 60.19
C PRO A 769 -79.74 -26.24 60.46
N VAL A 770 -78.90 -25.68 59.59
CA VAL A 770 -77.44 -25.67 59.75
C VAL A 770 -76.87 -24.26 59.62
N ALA A 771 -75.71 -24.02 60.21
CA ALA A 771 -75.04 -22.72 60.10
C ALA A 771 -74.64 -22.40 58.66
N GLY A 772 -74.70 -21.11 58.29
CA GLY A 772 -74.28 -20.62 56.98
C GLY A 772 -75.40 -20.01 56.13
N GLY A 773 -76.51 -19.57 56.73
CA GLY A 773 -77.42 -18.64 56.09
C GLY A 773 -76.84 -17.23 56.00
N PHE A 774 -77.32 -16.43 55.04
CA PHE A 774 -76.76 -15.11 54.74
C PHE A 774 -77.79 -14.14 54.16
N ASP A 775 -77.59 -12.85 54.42
CA ASP A 775 -78.32 -11.75 53.79
C ASP A 775 -77.88 -11.58 52.34
N LEU A 776 -78.82 -11.35 51.43
CA LEU A 776 -78.50 -10.88 50.08
C LEU A 776 -78.12 -9.40 50.14
N ILE A 777 -76.82 -9.09 50.01
CA ILE A 777 -76.32 -7.70 50.06
C ILE A 777 -75.53 -7.39 48.78
N PRO A 778 -75.91 -6.35 48.00
CA PRO A 778 -77.02 -5.44 48.24
C PRO A 778 -78.37 -6.13 48.03
N PRO A 779 -79.43 -5.72 48.76
CA PRO A 779 -80.72 -6.45 48.81
C PRO A 779 -81.49 -6.55 47.50
N GLY A 780 -81.01 -5.96 46.40
CA GLY A 780 -81.66 -6.02 45.10
C GLY A 780 -83.16 -5.72 45.12
N GLY A 781 -83.85 -6.28 44.13
CA GLY A 781 -85.31 -6.29 44.06
C GLY A 781 -85.98 -7.35 44.92
N SER A 782 -87.27 -7.60 44.71
CA SER A 782 -87.96 -8.76 45.29
C SER A 782 -87.36 -10.05 44.73
N VAL A 783 -87.10 -11.04 45.59
CA VAL A 783 -86.57 -12.34 45.17
C VAL A 783 -87.71 -13.22 44.68
N ALA A 784 -87.50 -13.92 43.57
CA ALA A 784 -88.44 -14.93 43.09
C ALA A 784 -87.85 -16.33 43.02
N GLY A 785 -86.53 -16.50 42.97
CA GLY A 785 -85.95 -17.84 42.91
C GLY A 785 -84.47 -17.88 43.23
N ILE A 786 -83.97 -19.08 43.50
CA ILE A 786 -82.56 -19.35 43.83
C ILE A 786 -82.11 -20.65 43.16
N THR A 787 -80.87 -20.67 42.66
CA THR A 787 -80.21 -21.89 42.16
C THR A 787 -78.72 -21.89 42.51
N THR A 788 -78.06 -23.04 42.38
CA THR A 788 -76.59 -23.14 42.55
C THR A 788 -75.98 -24.07 41.50
N ASP A 789 -74.80 -23.70 41.00
CA ASP A 789 -73.98 -24.56 40.13
C ASP A 789 -72.94 -25.37 40.94
N GLY A 790 -73.04 -25.34 42.27
CA GLY A 790 -72.09 -25.92 43.22
C GLY A 790 -70.91 -25.02 43.60
N PHE A 791 -70.71 -23.91 42.89
CA PHE A 791 -69.61 -22.96 43.13
C PHE A 791 -70.14 -21.57 43.50
N PHE A 792 -71.29 -21.20 42.94
CA PHE A 792 -71.95 -19.94 43.11
C PHE A 792 -73.44 -20.16 43.39
N ILE A 793 -74.03 -19.19 44.07
CA ILE A 793 -75.47 -19.06 44.24
C ILE A 793 -75.95 -17.97 43.29
N TRP A 794 -77.00 -18.29 42.55
CA TRP A 794 -77.63 -17.40 41.59
C TRP A 794 -79.04 -17.09 42.08
N VAL A 795 -79.34 -15.81 42.27
CA VAL A 795 -80.63 -15.36 42.79
C VAL A 795 -81.34 -14.55 41.73
N LEU A 796 -82.59 -14.92 41.47
CA LEU A 796 -83.49 -14.23 40.56
C LEU A 796 -84.21 -13.11 41.30
N SER A 797 -84.13 -11.90 40.75
CA SER A 797 -84.76 -10.70 41.29
C SER A 797 -85.70 -10.06 40.27
N THR A 798 -86.96 -9.82 40.68
CA THR A 798 -88.07 -9.49 39.77
C THR A 798 -88.34 -8.01 39.63
N THR A 799 -88.07 -7.18 40.65
CA THR A 799 -88.34 -5.73 40.54
C THR A 799 -87.24 -4.96 39.83
N ASP A 800 -86.01 -5.48 39.81
CA ASP A 800 -84.89 -4.93 39.02
C ASP A 800 -84.55 -5.81 37.79
N THR A 801 -85.29 -6.91 37.57
CA THR A 801 -85.18 -7.80 36.40
C THR A 801 -83.76 -8.33 36.16
N GLN A 802 -83.15 -8.87 37.21
CA GLN A 802 -81.76 -9.32 37.20
C GLN A 802 -81.58 -10.69 37.83
N ILE A 803 -80.62 -11.45 37.30
CA ILE A 803 -80.02 -12.61 37.98
C ILE A 803 -78.73 -12.11 38.61
N ARG A 804 -78.61 -12.28 39.93
CA ARG A 804 -77.46 -11.85 40.70
C ARG A 804 -76.60 -13.03 41.11
N LYS A 805 -75.28 -12.82 41.08
CA LYS A 805 -74.30 -13.86 41.42
C LYS A 805 -73.72 -13.64 42.82
N PHE A 806 -73.66 -14.71 43.59
CA PHE A 806 -73.06 -14.73 44.92
C PHE A 806 -72.10 -15.92 45.04
N GLU A 807 -71.07 -15.81 45.86
CA GLU A 807 -70.34 -16.96 46.38
C GLU A 807 -71.26 -17.83 47.24
N MET A 808 -70.92 -19.11 47.44
CA MET A 808 -71.62 -19.98 48.40
C MET A 808 -71.61 -19.44 49.84
N SER A 809 -70.72 -18.48 50.14
CA SER A 809 -70.63 -17.77 51.42
C SER A 809 -71.66 -16.63 51.59
N GLY A 810 -72.35 -16.24 50.52
CA GLY A 810 -73.24 -15.08 50.47
C GLY A 810 -72.57 -13.78 49.98
N THR A 811 -71.28 -13.82 49.62
CA THR A 811 -70.57 -12.64 49.10
C THR A 811 -71.04 -12.31 47.68
N TYR A 812 -71.54 -11.11 47.44
CA TYR A 812 -72.04 -10.64 46.13
C TYR A 812 -70.92 -10.38 45.10
N ILE A 813 -71.17 -10.79 43.85
CA ILE A 813 -70.24 -10.69 42.72
C ILE A 813 -70.89 -9.85 41.58
N PRO A 814 -70.70 -8.51 41.57
CA PRO A 814 -71.39 -7.63 40.62
C PRO A 814 -71.06 -7.89 39.15
N SER A 815 -69.85 -8.39 38.85
CA SER A 815 -69.43 -8.70 37.47
C SER A 815 -70.15 -9.92 36.88
N GLY A 816 -70.88 -10.68 37.71
CA GLY A 816 -71.63 -11.86 37.30
C GLY A 816 -73.12 -11.61 37.06
N ASP A 817 -73.60 -10.37 37.19
CA ASP A 817 -75.02 -10.07 37.05
C ASP A 817 -75.49 -10.17 35.59
N ILE A 818 -76.67 -10.75 35.40
CA ILE A 818 -77.30 -10.92 34.08
C ILE A 818 -78.63 -10.17 34.07
N MET A 819 -78.83 -9.31 33.08
CA MET A 819 -80.11 -8.64 32.84
C MET A 819 -81.09 -9.62 32.19
N LEU A 820 -82.32 -9.68 32.70
CA LEU A 820 -83.39 -10.43 32.04
C LEU A 820 -83.77 -9.76 30.71
N ALA A 821 -84.37 -10.53 29.81
CA ALA A 821 -84.93 -9.98 28.58
C ALA A 821 -86.17 -9.15 28.95
N SER A 822 -86.48 -8.09 28.18
CA SER A 822 -87.65 -7.24 28.46
C SER A 822 -88.99 -7.98 28.43
N GLU A 823 -89.03 -9.06 27.66
CA GLU A 823 -90.14 -9.98 27.50
C GLU A 823 -90.24 -10.95 28.69
N ASN A 824 -89.11 -11.28 29.33
CA ASN A 824 -89.04 -12.09 30.54
C ASN A 824 -89.35 -11.24 31.79
N ASN A 825 -90.59 -10.78 31.90
CA ASN A 825 -91.00 -9.75 32.87
C ASN A 825 -91.83 -10.27 34.04
N LYS A 826 -92.10 -11.58 34.11
CA LYS A 826 -92.65 -12.24 35.30
C LYS A 826 -91.91 -13.53 35.66
N ALA A 827 -90.59 -13.41 35.70
CA ALA A 827 -89.71 -14.50 36.10
C ALA A 827 -90.02 -14.97 37.53
N GLU A 828 -90.37 -16.23 37.71
CA GLU A 828 -90.64 -16.84 39.02
C GLU A 828 -89.55 -17.84 39.39
N GLY A 829 -89.13 -18.71 38.46
CA GLY A 829 -88.18 -19.78 38.75
C GLY A 829 -86.79 -19.53 38.15
N ILE A 830 -85.72 -20.03 38.78
CA ILE A 830 -84.40 -20.09 38.15
C ILE A 830 -83.73 -21.44 38.40
N THR A 831 -83.04 -21.96 37.40
CA THR A 831 -82.14 -23.10 37.53
C THR A 831 -80.88 -22.89 36.70
N VAL A 832 -79.83 -23.62 37.04
CA VAL A 832 -78.60 -23.71 36.25
C VAL A 832 -78.44 -25.18 35.89
N LEU A 833 -77.98 -25.47 34.67
CA LEU A 833 -77.56 -26.84 34.39
C LEU A 833 -76.37 -27.17 35.32
N PRO A 834 -76.49 -28.14 36.23
CA PRO A 834 -75.40 -28.51 37.10
C PRO A 834 -74.25 -29.06 36.26
N ARG A 835 -73.04 -28.69 36.68
CA ARG A 835 -71.77 -29.14 36.11
C ARG A 835 -71.63 -30.66 36.12
#